data_AF-A0A9W9PGM5-F1
#
_entry.id   AF-A0A9W9PGM5-F1
#
_cell.length_a   1.000
_cell.length_b   1.000
_cell.length_c   1.000
_cell.angle_alpha   90.00
_cell.angle_beta   90.00
_cell.angle_gamma   90.00
#
_symmetry.space_group_name_H-M   'P 1'
#
loop_
_entity.id
_entity.type
_entity.pdbx_description
1 polymer ?
#
loop_
_entity_poly.entity_id
_entity_poly.type
_entity_poly.pdbx_seq_one_letter_code
_entity_poly.pdbx_strand_id
1 'polypeptide(L)'
;MAQETYDIVIVGAGPVGLLLSLLMSRWGYRVRHIDNRPVPTATGRADGIQPRSTEILRNLGLKRAIMAYGPAKVYDVAFWDPRGDGSGIHRTGSWPSCPRFIDTRYPFTTLVHQGKIERVFLDEIQKAGVRVERPWTIVGFNNDGANADYPVEVNLKSLDTNVIETVRTKYLFSGEGARSFVREQLGIQIHHKDPIAHVWGVMDGVVRTNFPDIETKCTIHSDAGSIMVIPREDNMVRLYVQIASSTDPDWNPRKTATVEQVQQSAKKILKPYWIEWDRVEWYSVYPIGQGIAEKYTLDERVFMGGDACHTHSPKAGQGMNTAFHDALNMAWKLHAVETGFADRSILSTYESERKDIAETLLNFDAKYAALFSKRRPNAGEVSASKAVAKDDGEEEDEFVKTFKSSCEFTSGYGVAYKPNVFNWDSSHPAKSSLFNIPGVRLVSGRALTPSTVTRLADSNFVHLEQEVPANGSFRIFIFAGKQKKTKKAIADLAANLEKERSFLSTYRRSDIAETEVDMDSIPQVLRDYHHHLYADDIPDIRVPTAKFSAHEKLGIDAEKGGVVVTRPDSHIACTVQLVEGSGTVDALNEYFNSFSTKPLGQESQQSRLRISLQYLKMLSLILNAELEGVSSLQPTDTEENPYYYTFRVQCNSCHEVHPNWVSFNRFEQHEIPGSRGEANFVWKCRLCTKTHSASVVAGPHTFEVDEKKKGQKILELDCRGLEFTEFKPDGEWEAKGTDSSTPFTGIDLSEGEWYDYDEKAGEEVSIKEITWSIGR
;
A
#
# COMPACT_ATOMS: atom_id res chain seq x y z
N MET A 1 26.35 -25.37 12.81
CA MET A 1 26.17 -24.97 11.39
C MET A 1 25.71 -23.53 11.39
N ALA A 2 26.20 -22.69 10.49
CA ALA A 2 25.69 -21.32 10.37
C ALA A 2 24.20 -21.39 9.99
N GLN A 3 23.35 -20.68 10.72
CA GLN A 3 21.91 -20.61 10.44
C GLN A 3 21.71 -19.95 9.07
N GLU A 4 20.90 -20.56 8.20
CA GLU A 4 20.67 -19.99 6.86
C GLU A 4 19.90 -18.68 6.93
N THR A 5 20.28 -17.71 6.09
CA THR A 5 19.68 -16.36 6.05
C THR A 5 19.00 -16.07 4.71
N TYR A 6 17.88 -15.37 4.75
CA TYR A 6 17.10 -14.97 3.58
C TYR A 6 16.67 -13.52 3.67
N ASP A 7 16.52 -12.83 2.54
CA ASP A 7 15.92 -11.49 2.57
C ASP A 7 14.42 -11.59 2.87
N ILE A 8 13.75 -12.64 2.38
CA ILE A 8 12.34 -12.87 2.67
C ILE A 8 12.01 -14.37 2.71
N VAL A 9 11.22 -14.75 3.71
CA VAL A 9 10.54 -16.05 3.78
C VAL A 9 9.08 -15.84 3.41
N ILE A 10 8.60 -16.54 2.39
CA ILE A 10 7.22 -16.50 1.92
C ILE A 10 6.56 -17.84 2.22
N VAL A 11 5.45 -17.81 2.96
CA VAL A 11 4.68 -19.01 3.33
C VAL A 11 3.37 -19.02 2.55
N GLY A 12 3.17 -20.04 1.72
CA GLY A 12 2.00 -20.18 0.86
C GLY A 12 2.29 -19.76 -0.58
N ALA A 13 1.98 -20.65 -1.51
CA ALA A 13 2.17 -20.50 -2.95
C ALA A 13 0.83 -20.40 -3.69
N GLY A 14 -0.08 -19.59 -3.14
CA GLY A 14 -1.20 -19.02 -3.89
C GLY A 14 -0.76 -17.82 -4.75
N PRO A 15 -1.71 -17.13 -5.41
CA PRO A 15 -1.41 -16.02 -6.32
C PRO A 15 -0.56 -14.90 -5.72
N VAL A 16 -0.84 -14.49 -4.47
CA VAL A 16 -0.08 -13.43 -3.78
C VAL A 16 1.37 -13.85 -3.53
N GLY A 17 1.59 -15.04 -2.97
CA GLY A 17 2.93 -15.55 -2.65
C GLY A 17 3.77 -15.81 -3.90
N LEU A 18 3.18 -16.38 -4.94
CA LEU A 18 3.87 -16.63 -6.22
C LEU A 18 4.28 -15.33 -6.92
N LEU A 19 3.38 -14.33 -6.99
CA LEU A 19 3.74 -13.07 -7.61
C LEU A 19 4.80 -12.30 -6.79
N LEU A 20 4.70 -12.31 -5.46
CA LEU A 20 5.70 -11.69 -4.60
C LEU A 20 7.07 -12.36 -4.77
N SER A 21 7.12 -13.70 -4.74
CA SER A 21 8.34 -14.48 -4.97
C SER A 21 8.96 -14.19 -6.34
N LEU A 22 8.13 -14.09 -7.39
CA LEU A 22 8.59 -13.73 -8.73
C LEU A 22 9.23 -12.34 -8.78
N LEU A 23 8.61 -11.33 -8.18
CA LEU A 23 9.13 -9.96 -8.17
C LEU A 23 10.46 -9.90 -7.41
N MET A 24 10.48 -10.43 -6.19
CA MET A 24 11.67 -10.40 -5.33
C MET A 24 12.83 -11.18 -5.94
N SER A 25 12.58 -12.37 -6.51
CA SER A 25 13.63 -13.16 -7.18
C SER A 25 14.18 -12.47 -8.43
N ARG A 26 13.34 -11.86 -9.26
CA ARG A 26 13.78 -11.09 -10.44
C ARG A 26 14.62 -9.86 -10.09
N TRP A 27 14.41 -9.28 -8.91
CA TRP A 27 15.20 -8.15 -8.41
C TRP A 27 16.44 -8.58 -7.62
N GLY A 28 16.74 -9.88 -7.58
CA GLY A 28 17.99 -10.42 -7.02
C GLY A 28 17.96 -10.69 -5.53
N TYR A 29 16.78 -10.69 -4.88
CA TYR A 29 16.67 -11.01 -3.46
C TYR A 29 16.75 -12.51 -3.20
N ARG A 30 17.32 -12.88 -2.05
CA ARG A 30 17.38 -14.28 -1.60
C ARG A 30 16.04 -14.67 -0.95
N VAL A 31 15.23 -15.42 -1.70
CA VAL A 31 13.87 -15.81 -1.30
C VAL A 31 13.82 -17.28 -0.86
N ARG A 32 13.23 -17.54 0.32
CA ARG A 32 12.76 -18.88 0.71
C ARG A 32 11.24 -18.92 0.53
N HIS A 33 10.74 -19.73 -0.40
CA HIS A 33 9.29 -19.83 -0.65
C HIS A 33 8.81 -21.26 -0.42
N ILE A 34 7.89 -21.44 0.53
CA ILE A 34 7.34 -22.75 0.89
C ILE A 34 5.82 -22.85 0.65
N ASP A 35 5.31 -24.05 0.46
CA ASP A 35 3.87 -24.36 0.47
C ASP A 35 3.63 -25.78 1.02
N ASN A 36 2.56 -25.95 1.78
CA ASN A 36 2.25 -27.22 2.45
C ASN A 36 1.58 -28.24 1.53
N ARG A 37 1.08 -27.83 0.36
CA ARG A 37 0.50 -28.74 -0.62
C ARG A 37 1.64 -29.48 -1.33
N PRO A 38 1.51 -30.79 -1.56
CA PRO A 38 2.57 -31.58 -2.20
C PRO A 38 2.75 -31.24 -3.68
N VAL A 39 1.72 -30.72 -4.34
CA VAL A 39 1.73 -30.36 -5.77
C VAL A 39 1.07 -29.00 -5.99
N PRO A 40 1.40 -28.29 -7.09
CA PRO A 40 0.66 -27.11 -7.53
C PRO A 40 -0.84 -27.38 -7.71
N THR A 41 -1.64 -26.33 -7.79
CA THR A 41 -3.11 -26.45 -7.84
C THR A 41 -3.57 -27.32 -9.02
N ALA A 42 -3.98 -28.55 -8.71
CA ALA A 42 -4.44 -29.53 -9.70
C ALA A 42 -5.81 -29.17 -10.29
N THR A 43 -6.72 -28.64 -9.46
CA THR A 43 -8.09 -28.26 -9.83
C THR A 43 -8.48 -26.93 -9.17
N GLY A 44 -9.00 -26.00 -9.97
CA GLY A 44 -8.92 -24.56 -9.71
C GLY A 44 -10.00 -23.96 -8.81
N ARG A 45 -9.61 -22.98 -7.98
CA ARG A 45 -10.52 -22.16 -7.15
C ARG A 45 -10.85 -20.83 -7.85
N ALA A 46 -9.84 -20.11 -8.35
CA ALA A 46 -10.01 -18.91 -9.16
C ALA A 46 -9.81 -19.19 -10.66
N ASP A 47 -10.33 -18.31 -11.51
CA ASP A 47 -10.15 -18.38 -12.97
C ASP A 47 -10.14 -17.01 -13.67
N GLY A 48 -10.81 -16.00 -13.09
CA GLY A 48 -10.90 -14.67 -13.69
C GLY A 48 -9.75 -13.73 -13.40
N ILE A 49 -9.16 -13.19 -14.48
CA ILE A 49 -8.21 -12.08 -14.49
C ILE A 49 -8.93 -10.86 -15.08
N GLN A 50 -9.01 -9.79 -14.29
CA GLN A 50 -9.65 -8.54 -14.68
C GLN A 50 -8.75 -7.69 -15.60
N PRO A 51 -9.32 -6.69 -16.32
CA PRO A 51 -8.56 -5.82 -17.22
C PRO A 51 -7.30 -5.22 -16.61
N ARG A 52 -7.38 -4.65 -15.40
CA ARG A 52 -6.21 -4.06 -14.73
C ARG A 52 -5.14 -5.09 -14.39
N SER A 53 -5.53 -6.28 -13.93
CA SER A 53 -4.60 -7.38 -13.66
C SER A 53 -3.94 -7.91 -14.92
N THR A 54 -4.64 -7.90 -16.06
CA THR A 54 -4.06 -8.24 -17.36
C THR A 54 -2.95 -7.26 -17.77
N GLU A 55 -3.11 -5.97 -17.44
CA GLU A 55 -2.07 -4.95 -17.64
C GLU A 55 -0.86 -5.16 -16.73
N ILE A 56 -1.07 -5.45 -15.45
CA ILE A 56 0.02 -5.82 -14.51
C ILE A 56 0.81 -7.01 -15.06
N LEU A 57 0.12 -8.07 -15.48
CA LEU A 57 0.76 -9.26 -16.06
C LEU A 57 1.45 -8.96 -17.40
N ARG A 58 0.98 -7.98 -18.17
CA ARG A 58 1.66 -7.50 -19.39
C ARG A 58 2.98 -6.80 -19.07
N ASN A 59 2.97 -5.91 -18.07
CA ASN A 59 4.14 -5.13 -17.66
C ASN A 59 5.21 -6.00 -16.98
N LEU A 60 4.80 -7.18 -16.48
CA LEU A 60 5.69 -8.23 -15.98
C LEU A 60 6.15 -9.22 -17.06
N GLY A 61 5.70 -9.07 -18.32
CA GLY A 61 6.04 -9.97 -19.42
C GLY A 61 5.32 -11.33 -19.41
N LEU A 62 4.32 -11.52 -18.56
CA LEU A 62 3.66 -12.82 -18.31
C LEU A 62 2.42 -13.03 -19.17
N LYS A 63 1.77 -11.94 -19.61
CA LYS A 63 0.53 -12.01 -20.39
C LYS A 63 0.63 -12.95 -21.60
N ARG A 64 1.75 -12.94 -22.34
CA ARG A 64 1.90 -13.78 -23.54
C ARG A 64 1.86 -15.26 -23.20
N ALA A 65 2.55 -15.69 -22.15
CA ALA A 65 2.57 -17.08 -21.71
C ALA A 65 1.19 -17.53 -21.21
N ILE A 66 0.47 -16.67 -20.49
CA ILE A 66 -0.91 -16.95 -20.04
C ILE A 66 -1.86 -17.09 -21.24
N MET A 67 -1.77 -16.19 -22.22
CA MET A 67 -2.62 -16.22 -23.42
C MET A 67 -2.35 -17.42 -24.32
N ALA A 68 -1.17 -18.04 -24.24
CA ALA A 68 -0.82 -19.25 -25.00
C ALA A 68 -1.66 -20.47 -24.56
N TYR A 69 -2.28 -20.44 -23.37
CA TYR A 69 -3.20 -21.48 -22.91
C TYR A 69 -4.62 -21.38 -23.49
N GLY A 70 -4.87 -20.45 -24.42
CA GLY A 70 -6.18 -20.27 -25.04
C GLY A 70 -7.29 -19.88 -24.06
N PRO A 71 -7.09 -18.87 -23.19
CA PRO A 71 -8.10 -18.46 -22.21
C PRO A 71 -9.39 -18.00 -22.90
N ALA A 72 -10.54 -18.26 -22.27
CA ALA A 72 -11.78 -17.64 -22.69
C ALA A 72 -11.74 -16.12 -22.41
N LYS A 73 -12.33 -15.32 -23.29
CA LYS A 73 -12.36 -13.86 -23.20
C LYS A 73 -13.81 -13.38 -23.14
N VAL A 74 -14.18 -12.79 -22.02
CA VAL A 74 -15.54 -12.29 -21.82
C VAL A 74 -15.60 -10.82 -22.19
N TYR A 75 -16.20 -10.52 -23.34
CA TYR A 75 -16.47 -9.15 -23.80
C TYR A 75 -17.84 -8.65 -23.37
N ASP A 76 -18.83 -9.54 -23.29
CA ASP A 76 -20.21 -9.26 -22.93
C ASP A 76 -20.71 -10.20 -21.84
N VAL A 77 -21.69 -9.72 -21.06
CA VAL A 77 -22.43 -10.43 -20.03
C VAL A 77 -23.89 -10.44 -20.42
N ALA A 78 -24.50 -11.62 -20.50
CA ALA A 78 -25.94 -11.76 -20.77
C ALA A 78 -26.73 -11.88 -19.45
N PHE A 79 -27.94 -11.33 -19.44
CA PHE A 79 -28.86 -11.41 -18.32
C PHE A 79 -30.11 -12.18 -18.73
N TRP A 80 -30.53 -13.11 -17.87
CA TRP A 80 -31.68 -13.97 -18.09
C TRP A 80 -32.59 -13.95 -16.86
N ASP A 81 -33.88 -13.80 -17.10
CA ASP A 81 -34.92 -13.70 -16.07
C ASP A 81 -36.13 -14.59 -16.40
N PRO A 82 -36.99 -14.92 -15.42
CA PRO A 82 -38.23 -15.64 -15.67
C PRO A 82 -39.16 -14.84 -16.58
N ARG A 83 -39.83 -15.54 -17.48
CA ARG A 83 -40.95 -15.00 -18.25
C ARG A 83 -42.17 -14.83 -17.34
N GLY A 84 -42.93 -13.75 -17.56
CA GLY A 84 -44.16 -13.50 -16.80
C GLY A 84 -45.27 -14.54 -17.00
N ASP A 85 -45.17 -15.38 -18.04
CA ASP A 85 -46.12 -16.45 -18.37
C ASP A 85 -45.74 -17.81 -17.77
N GLY A 86 -44.66 -17.90 -17.00
CA GLY A 86 -44.18 -19.14 -16.40
C GLY A 86 -43.58 -20.15 -17.40
N SER A 87 -43.37 -19.79 -18.66
CA SER A 87 -42.81 -20.69 -19.69
C SER A 87 -41.27 -20.88 -19.60
N GLY A 88 -40.67 -20.46 -18.48
CA GLY A 88 -39.24 -20.56 -18.16
C GLY A 88 -38.51 -19.23 -18.35
N ILE A 89 -37.21 -19.27 -18.66
CA ILE A 89 -36.35 -18.07 -18.73
C ILE A 89 -36.22 -17.49 -20.14
N HIS A 90 -35.95 -16.18 -20.25
CA HIS A 90 -35.54 -15.51 -21.49
C HIS A 90 -34.39 -14.51 -21.27
N ARG A 91 -33.64 -14.19 -22.34
CA ARG A 91 -32.63 -13.13 -22.31
C ARG A 91 -33.32 -11.77 -22.19
N THR A 92 -33.04 -11.02 -21.13
CA THR A 92 -33.53 -9.64 -20.93
C THR A 92 -32.62 -8.60 -21.56
N GLY A 93 -31.34 -8.93 -21.73
CA GLY A 93 -30.37 -8.09 -22.41
C GLY A 93 -28.95 -8.63 -22.32
N SER A 94 -28.01 -7.88 -22.88
CA SER A 94 -26.59 -8.09 -22.71
C SER A 94 -25.89 -6.76 -22.44
N TRP A 95 -24.73 -6.82 -21.80
CA TRP A 95 -23.94 -5.65 -21.46
C TRP A 95 -22.44 -5.93 -21.58
N PRO A 96 -21.62 -4.97 -22.02
CA PRO A 96 -20.18 -5.14 -22.05
C PRO A 96 -19.62 -5.49 -20.66
N SER A 97 -18.84 -6.56 -20.58
CA SER A 97 -18.13 -6.97 -19.36
C SER A 97 -17.19 -5.87 -18.85
N CYS A 98 -16.60 -5.12 -19.79
CA CYS A 98 -15.90 -3.87 -19.51
C CYS A 98 -16.59 -2.75 -20.30
N PRO A 99 -17.40 -1.89 -19.65
CA PRO A 99 -18.09 -0.81 -20.33
C PRO A 99 -17.12 0.14 -21.03
N ARG A 100 -17.60 0.75 -22.13
CA ARG A 100 -16.77 1.66 -22.91
C ARG A 100 -16.28 2.86 -22.11
N PHE A 101 -16.92 3.34 -21.05
CA PHE A 101 -16.36 4.48 -20.29
C PHE A 101 -15.09 4.13 -19.51
N ILE A 102 -14.81 2.84 -19.27
CA ILE A 102 -13.54 2.40 -18.68
C ILE A 102 -12.50 2.39 -19.79
N ASP A 103 -11.44 3.16 -19.60
CA ASP A 103 -10.37 3.25 -20.56
C ASP A 103 -9.31 2.18 -20.31
N THR A 104 -9.40 1.08 -21.05
CA THR A 104 -8.50 -0.07 -20.90
C THR A 104 -8.08 -0.62 -22.26
N ARG A 105 -6.86 -1.16 -22.33
CA ARG A 105 -6.33 -1.89 -23.49
C ARG A 105 -6.93 -3.29 -23.63
N TYR A 106 -7.47 -3.82 -22.54
CA TYR A 106 -7.95 -5.20 -22.45
C TYR A 106 -9.43 -5.18 -22.02
N PRO A 107 -10.36 -4.81 -22.91
CA PRO A 107 -11.78 -4.61 -22.58
C PRO A 107 -12.53 -5.96 -22.43
N PHE A 108 -11.91 -6.91 -21.75
CA PHE A 108 -12.45 -8.24 -21.51
C PHE A 108 -11.87 -8.82 -20.20
N THR A 109 -12.66 -9.67 -19.54
CA THR A 109 -12.14 -10.52 -18.47
C THR A 109 -11.52 -11.78 -19.10
N THR A 110 -10.31 -12.12 -18.69
CA THR A 110 -9.61 -13.34 -19.15
C THR A 110 -9.92 -14.47 -18.17
N LEU A 111 -10.42 -15.60 -18.67
CA LEU A 111 -10.81 -16.76 -17.86
C LEU A 111 -9.92 -17.96 -18.20
N VAL A 112 -9.16 -18.45 -17.22
CA VAL A 112 -8.26 -19.59 -17.38
C VAL A 112 -8.00 -20.29 -16.05
N HIS A 113 -7.77 -21.60 -16.08
CA HIS A 113 -7.48 -22.38 -14.88
C HIS A 113 -6.32 -21.80 -14.07
N GLN A 114 -6.53 -21.55 -12.77
CA GLN A 114 -5.51 -21.02 -11.85
C GLN A 114 -4.19 -21.80 -11.92
N GLY A 115 -4.21 -23.12 -12.00
CA GLY A 115 -2.99 -23.92 -12.10
C GLY A 115 -2.14 -23.63 -13.36
N LYS A 116 -2.77 -23.20 -14.46
CA LYS A 116 -2.04 -22.77 -15.68
C LYS A 116 -1.36 -21.41 -15.44
N ILE A 117 -2.00 -20.51 -14.70
CA ILE A 117 -1.41 -19.22 -14.27
C ILE A 117 -0.26 -19.46 -13.30
N GLU A 118 -0.46 -20.30 -12.27
CA GLU A 118 0.57 -20.64 -11.28
C GLU A 118 1.80 -21.25 -11.95
N ARG A 119 1.61 -22.10 -12.98
CA ARG A 119 2.73 -22.67 -13.75
C ARG A 119 3.58 -21.61 -14.42
N VAL A 120 2.97 -20.58 -15.02
CA VAL A 120 3.73 -19.45 -15.60
C VAL A 120 4.57 -18.74 -14.52
N PHE A 121 4.01 -18.52 -13.33
CA PHE A 121 4.79 -17.91 -12.24
C PHE A 121 5.93 -18.82 -11.79
N LEU A 122 5.66 -20.11 -11.56
CA LEU A 122 6.66 -21.09 -11.13
C LEU A 122 7.83 -21.20 -12.11
N ASP A 123 7.54 -21.25 -13.41
CA ASP A 123 8.56 -21.31 -14.46
C ASP A 123 9.46 -20.06 -14.44
N GLU A 124 8.88 -18.89 -14.21
CA GLU A 124 9.62 -17.63 -14.16
C GLU A 124 10.40 -17.44 -12.85
N ILE A 125 9.86 -17.88 -11.71
CA ILE A 125 10.58 -17.94 -10.42
C ILE A 125 11.80 -18.85 -10.56
N GLN A 126 11.62 -20.01 -11.22
CA GLN A 126 12.71 -20.96 -11.47
C GLN A 126 13.79 -20.37 -12.37
N LYS A 127 13.43 -19.62 -13.42
CA LYS A 127 14.40 -18.89 -14.26
C LYS A 127 15.18 -17.83 -13.47
N ALA A 128 14.58 -17.26 -12.43
CA ALA A 128 15.23 -16.34 -11.51
C ALA A 128 16.06 -17.04 -10.41
N GLY A 129 16.19 -18.37 -10.45
CA GLY A 129 17.06 -19.14 -9.54
C GLY A 129 16.41 -19.55 -8.22
N VAL A 130 15.14 -19.26 -8.01
CA VAL A 130 14.37 -19.65 -6.81
C VAL A 130 13.47 -20.83 -7.12
N ARG A 131 13.21 -21.70 -6.14
CA ARG A 131 12.21 -22.76 -6.27
C ARG A 131 11.24 -22.68 -5.10
N VAL A 132 10.00 -23.05 -5.36
CA VAL A 132 8.99 -23.15 -4.31
C VAL A 132 9.02 -24.56 -3.73
N GLU A 133 9.42 -24.65 -2.47
CA GLU A 133 9.63 -25.89 -1.76
C GLU A 133 8.33 -26.46 -1.20
N ARG A 134 8.12 -27.74 -1.46
CA ARG A 134 6.92 -28.49 -1.11
C ARG A 134 7.27 -29.93 -0.74
N PRO A 135 6.49 -30.59 0.12
CA PRO A 135 5.50 -30.01 1.03
C PRO A 135 6.19 -29.51 2.32
N TRP A 136 6.12 -28.20 2.55
CA TRP A 136 6.73 -27.54 3.72
C TRP A 136 5.72 -26.63 4.40
N THR A 137 5.76 -26.57 5.73
CA THR A 137 4.88 -25.69 6.51
C THR A 137 5.67 -24.90 7.54
N ILE A 138 5.13 -23.77 7.98
CA ILE A 138 5.66 -23.02 9.11
C ILE A 138 5.11 -23.62 10.41
N VAL A 139 5.95 -23.74 11.44
CA VAL A 139 5.54 -24.24 12.77
C VAL A 139 5.87 -23.26 13.90
N GLY A 140 6.51 -22.15 13.58
CA GLY A 140 6.75 -21.06 14.51
C GLY A 140 7.61 -19.98 13.87
N PHE A 141 7.50 -18.76 14.39
CA PHE A 141 8.44 -17.68 14.12
C PHE A 141 8.57 -16.80 15.36
N ASN A 142 9.68 -16.07 15.45
CA ASN A 142 9.92 -15.08 16.49
C ASN A 142 10.72 -13.91 15.91
N ASN A 143 10.25 -12.68 16.13
CA ASN A 143 11.02 -11.48 15.83
C ASN A 143 11.79 -11.07 17.10
N ASP A 144 12.94 -11.69 17.33
CA ASP A 144 13.74 -11.51 18.55
C ASP A 144 14.74 -10.36 18.45
N GLY A 145 15.01 -9.86 17.24
CA GLY A 145 16.04 -8.84 17.02
C GLY A 145 17.46 -9.29 17.35
N ALA A 146 17.69 -10.59 17.60
CA ALA A 146 18.98 -11.12 18.03
C ALA A 146 20.04 -11.00 16.93
N ASN A 147 19.62 -10.92 15.68
CA ASN A 147 20.45 -10.56 14.54
C ASN A 147 19.94 -9.25 13.93
N ALA A 148 20.78 -8.21 13.92
CA ALA A 148 20.41 -6.88 13.44
C ALA A 148 20.00 -6.86 11.95
N ASP A 149 20.65 -7.69 11.13
CA ASP A 149 20.40 -7.77 9.70
C ASP A 149 19.27 -8.75 9.36
N TYR A 150 19.06 -9.80 10.16
CA TYR A 150 18.03 -10.83 9.95
C TYR A 150 17.26 -11.12 11.27
N PRO A 151 16.43 -10.18 11.74
CA PRO A 151 15.86 -10.21 13.09
C PRO A 151 14.74 -11.23 13.30
N VAL A 152 14.19 -11.80 12.22
CA VAL A 152 13.08 -12.77 12.31
C VAL A 152 13.63 -14.17 12.18
N GLU A 153 13.45 -14.99 13.21
CA GLU A 153 13.70 -16.43 13.18
C GLU A 153 12.42 -17.17 12.75
N VAL A 154 12.54 -18.14 11.85
CA VAL A 154 11.41 -18.90 11.30
C VAL A 154 11.71 -20.40 11.34
N ASN A 155 10.79 -21.17 11.92
CA ASN A 155 10.85 -22.63 12.00
C ASN A 155 9.97 -23.24 10.90
N LEU A 156 10.62 -23.95 9.97
CA LEU A 156 10.00 -24.57 8.82
C LEU A 156 10.07 -26.09 8.96
N LYS A 157 8.95 -26.77 8.76
CA LYS A 157 8.85 -28.23 8.86
C LYS A 157 8.59 -28.84 7.49
N SER A 158 9.45 -29.77 7.08
CA SER A 158 9.20 -30.67 5.96
C SER A 158 8.10 -31.65 6.34
N LEU A 159 7.03 -31.72 5.55
CA LEU A 159 5.92 -32.66 5.81
C LEU A 159 6.26 -34.09 5.38
N ASP A 160 7.22 -34.27 4.48
CA ASP A 160 7.67 -35.60 4.05
C ASP A 160 8.62 -36.25 5.07
N THR A 161 9.57 -35.48 5.59
CA THR A 161 10.64 -36.01 6.46
C THR A 161 10.42 -35.73 7.94
N ASN A 162 9.48 -34.83 8.28
CA ASN A 162 9.30 -34.26 9.62
C ASN A 162 10.51 -33.47 10.16
N VAL A 163 11.54 -33.24 9.36
CA VAL A 163 12.68 -32.39 9.74
C VAL A 163 12.22 -30.95 9.91
N ILE A 164 12.68 -30.30 10.99
CA ILE A 164 12.48 -28.88 11.24
C ILE A 164 13.80 -28.16 10.95
N GLU A 165 13.74 -27.17 10.08
CA GLU A 165 14.80 -26.24 9.77
C GLU A 165 14.48 -24.88 10.38
N THR A 166 15.47 -24.27 11.03
CA THR A 166 15.37 -22.91 11.54
C THR A 166 16.21 -21.99 10.65
N VAL A 167 15.58 -20.97 10.10
CA VAL A 167 16.21 -19.95 9.23
C VAL A 167 16.01 -18.57 9.82
N ARG A 168 16.88 -17.61 9.45
CA ARG A 168 16.69 -16.19 9.78
C ARG A 168 16.37 -15.36 8.55
N THR A 169 15.53 -14.35 8.71
CA THR A 169 15.06 -13.51 7.61
C THR A 169 14.90 -12.05 8.02
N LYS A 170 15.00 -11.15 7.03
CA LYS A 170 14.62 -9.74 7.22
C LYS A 170 13.11 -9.57 7.30
N TYR A 171 12.38 -10.35 6.51
CA TYR A 171 10.93 -10.29 6.43
C TYR A 171 10.30 -11.69 6.35
N LEU A 172 9.14 -11.84 6.97
CA LEU A 172 8.26 -13.00 6.84
C LEU A 172 6.96 -12.54 6.19
N PHE A 173 6.53 -13.20 5.11
CA PHE A 173 5.27 -12.91 4.44
C PHE A 173 4.36 -14.13 4.43
N SER A 174 3.16 -14.01 5.01
CA SER A 174 2.13 -15.05 4.94
C SER A 174 1.16 -14.81 3.79
N GLY A 175 1.19 -15.74 2.84
CA GLY A 175 0.19 -15.96 1.79
C GLY A 175 -0.54 -17.30 1.97
N GLU A 176 -0.68 -17.79 3.20
CA GLU A 176 -1.27 -19.10 3.55
C GLU A 176 -2.78 -19.21 3.26
N GLY A 177 -3.44 -18.06 3.10
CA GLY A 177 -4.87 -17.94 2.89
C GLY A 177 -5.69 -17.99 4.18
N ALA A 178 -6.98 -18.33 4.06
CA ALA A 178 -7.97 -18.16 5.14
C ALA A 178 -7.61 -18.83 6.48
N ARG A 179 -6.78 -19.88 6.49
CA ARG A 179 -6.29 -20.59 7.69
C ARG A 179 -4.80 -20.33 7.93
N SER A 180 -4.41 -19.06 7.97
CA SER A 180 -3.00 -18.68 8.20
C SER A 180 -2.57 -18.97 9.63
N PHE A 181 -1.50 -19.76 9.78
CA PHE A 181 -0.81 -19.99 11.04
C PHE A 181 -0.18 -18.70 11.57
N VAL A 182 0.43 -17.90 10.68
CA VAL A 182 1.04 -16.62 11.06
C VAL A 182 0.02 -15.69 11.69
N ARG A 183 -1.15 -15.54 11.07
CA ARG A 183 -2.23 -14.71 11.61
C ARG A 183 -2.68 -15.18 12.99
N GLU A 184 -2.88 -16.49 13.14
CA GLU A 184 -3.30 -17.10 14.41
C GLU A 184 -2.25 -16.90 15.51
N GLN A 185 -0.97 -17.11 15.20
CA GLN A 185 0.12 -16.91 16.15
C GLN A 185 0.26 -15.44 16.58
N LEU A 186 -0.02 -14.49 15.69
CA LEU A 186 -0.04 -13.05 16.01
C LEU A 186 -1.30 -12.63 16.78
N GLY A 187 -2.29 -13.52 16.97
CA GLY A 187 -3.56 -13.21 17.63
C GLY A 187 -4.46 -12.23 16.85
N ILE A 188 -4.20 -12.02 15.56
CA ILE A 188 -4.93 -11.05 14.73
C ILE A 188 -6.31 -11.63 14.35
N GLN A 189 -7.38 -10.92 14.71
CA GLN A 189 -8.73 -11.38 14.46
C GLN A 189 -9.21 -11.03 13.04
N ILE A 190 -10.20 -11.79 12.55
CA ILE A 190 -10.95 -11.50 11.33
C ILE A 190 -12.33 -10.97 11.72
N HIS A 191 -12.66 -9.75 11.28
CA HIS A 191 -14.01 -9.22 11.36
C HIS A 191 -14.85 -9.73 10.19
N HIS A 192 -15.90 -10.47 10.50
CA HIS A 192 -16.88 -10.94 9.54
C HIS A 192 -18.07 -9.99 9.45
N LYS A 193 -18.44 -9.55 8.24
CA LYS A 193 -19.50 -8.56 8.05
C LYS A 193 -20.91 -9.15 8.06
N ASP A 194 -21.11 -10.39 7.62
CA ASP A 194 -22.43 -11.06 7.59
C ASP A 194 -22.31 -12.58 7.84
N PRO A 195 -23.30 -13.21 8.49
CA PRO A 195 -23.43 -14.66 8.53
C PRO A 195 -23.74 -15.23 7.13
N ILE A 196 -23.27 -16.45 6.86
CA ILE A 196 -23.39 -17.12 5.56
C ILE A 196 -24.86 -17.38 5.22
N ALA A 197 -25.47 -16.57 4.35
CA ALA A 197 -26.89 -16.68 3.98
C ALA A 197 -27.17 -17.58 2.74
N HIS A 198 -26.14 -17.86 1.92
CA HIS A 198 -26.30 -18.58 0.65
C HIS A 198 -25.21 -19.63 0.44
N VAL A 199 -25.61 -20.80 -0.04
CA VAL A 199 -24.72 -21.90 -0.42
C VAL A 199 -24.78 -22.12 -1.93
N TRP A 200 -23.60 -22.04 -2.55
CA TRP A 200 -23.42 -22.20 -3.99
C TRP A 200 -22.60 -23.45 -4.29
N GLY A 201 -23.09 -24.28 -5.19
CA GLY A 201 -22.31 -25.31 -5.85
C GLY A 201 -21.54 -24.71 -7.01
N VAL A 202 -20.29 -25.11 -7.19
CA VAL A 202 -19.46 -24.69 -8.32
C VAL A 202 -18.98 -25.93 -9.02
N MET A 203 -19.28 -26.03 -10.32
CA MET A 203 -18.88 -27.17 -11.15
C MET A 203 -18.13 -26.67 -12.38
N ASP A 204 -16.97 -27.27 -12.64
CA ASP A 204 -16.23 -27.11 -13.88
C ASP A 204 -16.42 -28.39 -14.70
N GLY A 205 -16.84 -28.24 -15.94
CA GLY A 205 -17.05 -29.39 -16.81
C GLY A 205 -17.37 -29.02 -18.25
N VAL A 206 -17.38 -30.03 -19.11
CA VAL A 206 -17.88 -29.88 -20.48
C VAL A 206 -19.32 -30.33 -20.50
N VAL A 207 -20.19 -29.48 -21.07
CA VAL A 207 -21.63 -29.69 -21.08
C VAL A 207 -22.17 -29.73 -22.50
N ARG A 208 -23.23 -30.49 -22.69
CA ARG A 208 -24.11 -30.39 -23.86
C ARG A 208 -25.41 -29.74 -23.43
N THR A 209 -25.88 -28.78 -24.21
CA THR A 209 -27.09 -28.01 -23.90
C THR A 209 -27.63 -27.35 -25.15
N ASN A 210 -28.94 -27.03 -25.16
CA ASN A 210 -29.52 -26.11 -26.13
C ASN A 210 -29.66 -24.68 -25.59
N PHE A 211 -29.11 -24.40 -24.40
CA PHE A 211 -29.06 -23.04 -23.85
C PHE A 211 -28.11 -22.19 -24.71
N PRO A 212 -28.60 -21.10 -25.33
CA PRO A 212 -27.85 -20.41 -26.38
C PRO A 212 -26.65 -19.60 -25.87
N ASP A 213 -26.57 -19.30 -24.57
CA ASP A 213 -25.51 -18.48 -23.96
C ASP A 213 -24.55 -19.27 -23.07
N ILE A 214 -24.44 -20.59 -23.25
CA ILE A 214 -23.57 -21.40 -22.39
C ILE A 214 -22.08 -21.01 -22.48
N GLU A 215 -21.66 -20.45 -23.63
CA GLU A 215 -20.30 -19.93 -23.86
C GLU A 215 -20.16 -18.43 -23.55
N THR A 216 -21.22 -17.78 -23.09
CA THR A 216 -21.21 -16.36 -22.70
C THR A 216 -21.28 -16.27 -21.19
N LYS A 217 -20.55 -15.32 -20.58
CA LYS A 217 -20.76 -15.04 -19.15
C LYS A 217 -22.21 -14.61 -18.96
N CYS A 218 -22.97 -15.29 -18.13
CA CYS A 218 -24.35 -14.89 -17.90
C CYS A 218 -24.79 -15.06 -16.46
N THR A 219 -25.68 -14.16 -16.07
CA THR A 219 -26.43 -14.24 -14.81
C THR A 219 -27.84 -14.68 -15.15
N ILE A 220 -28.27 -15.78 -14.54
CA ILE A 220 -29.57 -16.39 -14.77
C ILE A 220 -30.34 -16.36 -13.46
N HIS A 221 -31.53 -15.77 -13.51
CA HIS A 221 -32.54 -15.86 -12.46
C HIS A 221 -33.73 -16.67 -12.97
N SER A 222 -34.18 -17.61 -12.15
CA SER A 222 -35.37 -18.42 -12.37
C SER A 222 -36.20 -18.49 -11.08
N ASP A 223 -37.44 -18.94 -11.16
CA ASP A 223 -38.26 -19.22 -9.98
C ASP A 223 -37.69 -20.37 -9.12
N ALA A 224 -36.81 -21.20 -9.69
CA ALA A 224 -36.16 -22.32 -9.00
C ALA A 224 -34.80 -21.95 -8.38
N GLY A 225 -34.31 -20.72 -8.58
CA GLY A 225 -33.01 -20.26 -8.11
C GLY A 225 -32.17 -19.60 -9.20
N SER A 226 -30.90 -19.33 -8.89
CA SER A 226 -29.98 -18.59 -9.77
C SER A 226 -28.78 -19.43 -10.23
N ILE A 227 -28.29 -19.16 -11.44
CA ILE A 227 -27.02 -19.68 -11.97
C ILE A 227 -26.17 -18.51 -12.47
N MET A 228 -24.86 -18.60 -12.27
CA MET A 228 -23.88 -17.80 -13.01
C MET A 228 -23.03 -18.73 -13.88
N VAL A 229 -23.03 -18.48 -15.19
CA VAL A 229 -22.23 -19.21 -16.18
C VAL A 229 -20.94 -18.42 -16.43
N ILE A 230 -19.82 -19.12 -16.39
CA ILE A 230 -18.48 -18.60 -16.61
C ILE A 230 -17.81 -19.47 -17.69
N PRO A 231 -17.66 -18.99 -18.94
CA PRO A 231 -17.01 -19.77 -19.98
C PRO A 231 -15.53 -19.96 -19.68
N ARG A 232 -14.98 -21.14 -19.95
CA ARG A 232 -13.58 -21.47 -19.66
C ARG A 232 -12.88 -21.95 -20.92
N GLU A 233 -11.57 -22.11 -20.81
CA GLU A 233 -10.76 -22.65 -21.89
C GLU A 233 -11.13 -24.10 -22.21
N ASP A 234 -10.69 -24.61 -23.37
CA ASP A 234 -10.88 -26.02 -23.77
C ASP A 234 -12.35 -26.49 -23.80
N ASN A 235 -13.27 -25.60 -24.20
CA ASN A 235 -14.74 -25.78 -24.24
C ASN A 235 -15.37 -26.12 -22.88
N MET A 236 -14.66 -25.84 -21.79
CA MET A 236 -15.17 -26.04 -20.44
C MET A 236 -16.07 -24.86 -20.05
N VAL A 237 -17.01 -25.11 -19.14
CA VAL A 237 -17.78 -24.07 -18.48
C VAL A 237 -17.75 -24.27 -16.98
N ARG A 238 -17.73 -23.16 -16.25
CA ARG A 238 -17.92 -23.13 -14.81
C ARG A 238 -19.32 -22.64 -14.50
N LEU A 239 -20.06 -23.42 -13.72
CA LEU A 239 -21.41 -23.09 -13.28
C LEU A 239 -21.43 -22.88 -11.78
N TYR A 240 -21.75 -21.65 -11.36
CA TYR A 240 -22.14 -21.37 -9.98
C TYR A 240 -23.65 -21.56 -9.88
N VAL A 241 -24.09 -22.55 -9.12
CA VAL A 241 -25.48 -22.95 -9.00
C VAL A 241 -25.94 -22.74 -7.56
N GLN A 242 -27.01 -21.98 -7.36
CA GLN A 242 -27.62 -21.81 -6.05
C GLN A 242 -28.25 -23.13 -5.59
N ILE A 243 -27.83 -23.64 -4.43
CA ILE A 243 -28.33 -24.92 -3.87
C ILE A 243 -29.32 -24.68 -2.74
N ALA A 244 -28.98 -23.78 -1.84
CA ALA A 244 -29.80 -23.47 -0.68
C ALA A 244 -29.56 -22.03 -0.20
N SER A 245 -30.59 -21.45 0.40
CA SER A 245 -30.55 -20.18 1.10
C SER A 245 -31.42 -20.29 2.34
N SER A 246 -30.88 -19.90 3.50
CA SER A 246 -31.63 -19.86 4.75
C SER A 246 -31.24 -18.61 5.52
N THR A 247 -32.21 -18.00 6.20
CA THR A 247 -31.99 -16.91 7.16
C THR A 247 -32.02 -17.42 8.60
N ASP A 248 -32.14 -18.74 8.80
CA ASP A 248 -32.16 -19.39 10.10
C ASP A 248 -30.73 -19.40 10.72
N PRO A 249 -30.53 -18.85 11.93
CA PRO A 249 -29.24 -18.83 12.62
C PRO A 249 -28.64 -20.22 12.90
N ASP A 250 -29.49 -21.24 13.06
CA ASP A 250 -29.08 -22.62 13.39
C ASP A 250 -28.87 -23.50 12.14
N TRP A 251 -29.11 -22.94 10.95
CA TRP A 251 -28.88 -23.64 9.69
C TRP A 251 -27.39 -23.86 9.44
N ASN A 252 -27.01 -25.09 9.10
CA ASN A 252 -25.62 -25.42 8.76
C ASN A 252 -25.35 -25.23 7.26
N PRO A 253 -24.71 -24.12 6.83
CA PRO A 253 -24.39 -23.87 5.42
C PRO A 253 -23.32 -24.82 4.87
N ARG A 254 -22.66 -25.61 5.73
CA ARG A 254 -21.61 -26.55 5.35
C ARG A 254 -22.15 -27.95 5.01
N LYS A 255 -23.47 -28.15 5.02
CA LYS A 255 -24.06 -29.41 4.54
C LYS A 255 -23.80 -29.51 3.03
N THR A 256 -22.84 -30.35 2.67
CA THR A 256 -22.39 -30.54 1.29
C THR A 256 -23.50 -31.15 0.45
N ALA A 257 -23.74 -30.59 -0.73
CA ALA A 257 -24.53 -31.24 -1.75
C ALA A 257 -23.65 -32.23 -2.54
N THR A 258 -24.27 -33.25 -3.14
CA THR A 258 -23.58 -34.11 -4.10
C THR A 258 -23.55 -33.46 -5.49
N VAL A 259 -22.66 -33.91 -6.37
CA VAL A 259 -22.58 -33.43 -7.75
C VAL A 259 -23.95 -33.55 -8.44
N GLU A 260 -24.62 -34.69 -8.27
CA GLU A 260 -25.92 -34.98 -8.87
C GLU A 260 -26.99 -33.99 -8.39
N GLN A 261 -26.97 -33.61 -7.11
CA GLN A 261 -27.91 -32.63 -6.57
C GLN A 261 -27.72 -31.26 -7.22
N VAL A 262 -26.48 -30.83 -7.44
CA VAL A 262 -26.19 -29.54 -8.10
C VAL A 262 -26.56 -29.58 -9.57
N GLN A 263 -26.29 -30.69 -10.27
CA GLN A 263 -26.74 -30.90 -11.65
C GLN A 263 -28.26 -30.85 -11.75
N GLN A 264 -28.98 -31.47 -10.81
CA GLN A 264 -30.45 -31.43 -10.78
C GLN A 264 -30.99 -30.02 -10.52
N SER A 265 -30.37 -29.26 -9.61
CA SER A 265 -30.73 -27.84 -9.42
C SER A 265 -30.47 -27.01 -10.68
N ALA A 266 -29.34 -27.24 -11.35
CA ALA A 266 -29.02 -26.55 -12.60
C ALA A 266 -30.05 -26.85 -13.72
N LYS A 267 -30.44 -28.12 -13.87
CA LYS A 267 -31.49 -28.55 -14.82
C LYS A 267 -32.84 -27.90 -14.51
N LYS A 268 -33.20 -27.70 -13.25
CA LYS A 268 -34.43 -27.02 -12.85
C LYS A 268 -34.40 -25.53 -13.20
N ILE A 269 -33.29 -24.85 -12.90
CA ILE A 269 -33.12 -23.40 -13.12
C ILE A 269 -33.07 -23.06 -14.62
N LEU A 270 -32.47 -23.92 -15.45
CA LEU A 270 -32.30 -23.66 -16.89
C LEU A 270 -33.55 -23.91 -17.75
N LYS A 271 -34.67 -24.38 -17.18
CA LYS A 271 -35.88 -24.63 -17.97
C LYS A 271 -36.31 -23.37 -18.77
N PRO A 272 -36.68 -23.50 -20.06
CA PRO A 272 -37.00 -24.75 -20.77
C PRO A 272 -35.79 -25.44 -21.46
N TYR A 273 -34.58 -24.92 -21.27
CA TYR A 273 -33.37 -25.48 -21.86
C TYR A 273 -32.91 -26.72 -21.10
N TRP A 274 -32.35 -27.69 -21.81
CA TRP A 274 -31.76 -28.90 -21.22
C TRP A 274 -30.25 -28.74 -21.08
N ILE A 275 -29.65 -29.38 -20.08
CA ILE A 275 -28.19 -29.43 -19.90
C ILE A 275 -27.79 -30.81 -19.39
N GLU A 276 -26.72 -31.37 -19.96
CA GLU A 276 -26.08 -32.62 -19.53
C GLU A 276 -24.56 -32.43 -19.48
N TRP A 277 -23.88 -33.15 -18.59
CA TRP A 277 -22.42 -33.09 -18.44
C TRP A 277 -21.79 -34.28 -19.12
N ASP A 278 -20.87 -34.02 -20.06
CA ASP A 278 -20.03 -35.06 -20.64
C ASP A 278 -18.90 -35.44 -19.69
N ARG A 279 -18.39 -34.44 -18.94
CA ARG A 279 -17.44 -34.65 -17.84
C ARG A 279 -17.54 -33.55 -16.80
N VAL A 280 -17.25 -33.92 -15.55
CA VAL A 280 -17.05 -32.99 -14.43
C VAL A 280 -15.58 -33.07 -14.05
N GLU A 281 -14.85 -31.99 -14.29
CA GLU A 281 -13.41 -31.88 -13.98
C GLU A 281 -13.20 -31.57 -12.50
N TRP A 282 -14.07 -30.71 -11.95
CA TRP A 282 -13.97 -30.28 -10.56
C TRP A 282 -15.31 -29.81 -10.02
N TYR A 283 -15.50 -30.00 -8.72
CA TYR A 283 -16.69 -29.60 -7.99
C TYR A 283 -16.37 -29.15 -6.56
N SER A 284 -17.06 -28.13 -6.08
CA SER A 284 -17.04 -27.72 -4.67
C SER A 284 -18.33 -27.02 -4.24
N VAL A 285 -18.57 -26.97 -2.94
CA VAL A 285 -19.66 -26.20 -2.32
C VAL A 285 -19.04 -25.11 -1.46
N TYR A 286 -19.41 -23.85 -1.72
CA TYR A 286 -18.90 -22.70 -0.99
C TYR A 286 -19.97 -22.09 -0.09
N PRO A 287 -19.75 -22.07 1.23
CA PRO A 287 -20.39 -21.08 2.09
C PRO A 287 -19.78 -19.70 1.80
N ILE A 288 -20.58 -18.71 1.42
CA ILE A 288 -20.11 -17.35 1.18
C ILE A 288 -19.90 -16.64 2.52
N GLY A 289 -18.63 -16.42 2.90
CA GLY A 289 -18.25 -15.59 4.03
C GLY A 289 -17.42 -14.40 3.58
N GLN A 290 -17.70 -13.23 4.15
CA GLN A 290 -16.91 -12.02 3.98
C GLN A 290 -16.12 -11.76 5.26
N GLY A 291 -14.85 -11.40 5.14
CA GLY A 291 -13.97 -11.22 6.29
C GLY A 291 -12.80 -10.31 5.97
N ILE A 292 -12.36 -9.54 6.97
CA ILE A 292 -11.15 -8.73 6.91
C ILE A 292 -10.37 -8.81 8.21
N ALA A 293 -9.05 -8.89 8.12
CA ALA A 293 -8.15 -8.88 9.26
C ALA A 293 -8.05 -7.49 9.88
N GLU A 294 -7.94 -7.44 11.21
CA GLU A 294 -7.69 -6.22 11.98
C GLU A 294 -6.39 -5.54 11.56
N LYS A 295 -5.35 -6.34 11.33
CA LYS A 295 -3.99 -5.91 11.00
C LYS A 295 -3.38 -6.81 9.94
N TYR A 296 -2.55 -6.21 9.08
CA TYR A 296 -1.83 -6.92 8.02
C TYR A 296 -0.34 -7.08 8.41
N THR A 297 0.11 -6.30 9.40
CA THR A 297 1.43 -6.33 10.02
C THR A 297 1.36 -5.74 11.43
N LEU A 298 2.26 -6.13 12.32
CA LEU A 298 2.40 -5.52 13.65
C LEU A 298 3.71 -4.75 13.85
N ASP A 299 4.76 -5.11 13.12
CA ASP A 299 6.14 -4.71 13.41
C ASP A 299 6.96 -4.34 12.16
N GLU A 300 6.30 -4.31 10.99
CA GLU A 300 6.90 -4.04 9.68
C GLU A 300 8.00 -5.05 9.31
N ARG A 301 7.91 -6.25 9.87
CA ARG A 301 8.78 -7.40 9.59
C ARG A 301 7.97 -8.63 9.20
N VAL A 302 6.84 -8.85 9.86
CA VAL A 302 5.90 -9.93 9.58
C VAL A 302 4.65 -9.36 8.92
N PHE A 303 4.42 -9.75 7.67
CA PHE A 303 3.33 -9.27 6.84
C PHE A 303 2.43 -10.40 6.38
N MET A 304 1.20 -10.06 6.02
CA MET A 304 0.21 -10.99 5.49
C MET A 304 -0.53 -10.37 4.30
N GLY A 305 -0.97 -11.19 3.34
CA GLY A 305 -1.75 -10.70 2.19
C GLY A 305 -2.64 -11.75 1.55
N GLY A 306 -3.51 -11.31 0.62
CA GLY A 306 -4.54 -12.15 0.02
C GLY A 306 -5.55 -12.69 1.06
N ASP A 307 -6.00 -13.93 0.86
CA ASP A 307 -7.00 -14.60 1.72
C ASP A 307 -6.59 -14.74 3.21
N ALA A 308 -5.31 -14.52 3.55
CA ALA A 308 -4.88 -14.42 4.95
C ALA A 308 -5.46 -13.18 5.64
N CYS A 309 -5.69 -12.11 4.86
CA CYS A 309 -6.12 -10.80 5.33
C CYS A 309 -7.54 -10.44 4.92
N HIS A 310 -8.03 -10.90 3.78
CA HIS A 310 -9.36 -10.54 3.29
C HIS A 310 -9.98 -11.68 2.49
N THR A 311 -11.23 -12.02 2.79
CA THR A 311 -12.00 -13.03 2.08
C THR A 311 -13.32 -12.43 1.63
N HIS A 312 -13.71 -12.67 0.39
CA HIS A 312 -14.92 -12.10 -0.21
C HIS A 312 -15.62 -13.10 -1.13
N SER A 313 -16.79 -12.69 -1.64
CA SER A 313 -17.63 -13.55 -2.46
C SER A 313 -16.96 -13.83 -3.80
N PRO A 314 -17.09 -15.05 -4.36
CA PRO A 314 -16.57 -15.36 -5.70
C PRO A 314 -17.34 -14.62 -6.81
N LYS A 315 -18.52 -14.05 -6.52
CA LYS A 315 -19.41 -13.41 -7.52
C LYS A 315 -18.71 -12.31 -8.34
N ALA A 316 -17.86 -11.50 -7.71
CA ALA A 316 -17.14 -10.42 -8.38
C ALA A 316 -15.80 -10.87 -9.01
N GLY A 317 -15.36 -12.11 -8.76
CA GLY A 317 -14.12 -12.66 -9.29
C GLY A 317 -12.85 -11.92 -8.83
N GLN A 318 -12.86 -11.26 -7.67
CA GLN A 318 -11.79 -10.33 -7.28
C GLN A 318 -10.61 -10.96 -6.54
N GLY A 319 -10.73 -12.18 -5.97
CA GLY A 319 -9.73 -12.73 -5.03
C GLY A 319 -8.30 -12.72 -5.56
N MET A 320 -8.08 -13.42 -6.68
CA MET A 320 -6.77 -13.48 -7.33
C MET A 320 -6.30 -12.11 -7.83
N ASN A 321 -7.21 -11.24 -8.27
CA ASN A 321 -6.88 -9.90 -8.77
C ASN A 321 -6.37 -9.02 -7.63
N THR A 322 -7.09 -8.95 -6.50
CA THR A 322 -6.64 -8.22 -5.31
C THR A 322 -5.31 -8.77 -4.80
N ALA A 323 -5.12 -10.09 -4.81
CA ALA A 323 -3.86 -10.74 -4.45
C ALA A 323 -2.67 -10.30 -5.33
N PHE A 324 -2.87 -10.07 -6.64
CA PHE A 324 -1.81 -9.52 -7.50
C PHE A 324 -1.42 -8.10 -7.11
N HIS A 325 -2.41 -7.27 -6.77
CA HIS A 325 -2.17 -5.92 -6.30
C HIS A 325 -1.46 -5.91 -4.93
N ASP A 326 -1.82 -6.80 -4.01
CA ASP A 326 -1.15 -6.94 -2.71
C ASP A 326 0.34 -7.29 -2.88
N ALA A 327 0.63 -8.28 -3.72
CA ALA A 327 2.00 -8.73 -3.96
C ALA A 327 2.85 -7.63 -4.61
N LEU A 328 2.34 -6.97 -5.65
CA LEU A 328 3.06 -5.90 -6.32
C LEU A 328 3.31 -4.72 -5.38
N ASN A 329 2.28 -4.30 -4.62
CA ASN A 329 2.38 -3.20 -3.65
C ASN A 329 3.43 -3.48 -2.58
N MET A 330 3.46 -4.70 -2.02
CA MET A 330 4.46 -5.09 -1.03
C MET A 330 5.87 -5.13 -1.63
N ALA A 331 6.03 -5.81 -2.77
CA ALA A 331 7.34 -6.08 -3.34
C ALA A 331 8.13 -4.78 -3.57
N TRP A 332 7.53 -3.77 -4.21
CA TRP A 332 8.27 -2.56 -4.53
C TRP A 332 8.63 -1.74 -3.29
N LYS A 333 7.81 -1.79 -2.23
CA LYS A 333 8.11 -1.09 -0.97
C LYS A 333 9.28 -1.76 -0.26
N LEU A 334 9.30 -3.09 -0.20
CA LEU A 334 10.48 -3.83 0.28
C LEU A 334 11.71 -3.50 -0.57
N HIS A 335 11.56 -3.45 -1.89
CA HIS A 335 12.66 -3.08 -2.77
C HIS A 335 13.20 -1.66 -2.50
N ALA A 336 12.31 -0.69 -2.29
CA ALA A 336 12.68 0.68 -1.94
C ALA A 336 13.44 0.75 -0.60
N VAL A 337 13.03 -0.02 0.41
CA VAL A 337 13.73 -0.06 1.71
C VAL A 337 15.09 -0.73 1.58
N GLU A 338 15.14 -1.92 0.98
CA GLU A 338 16.36 -2.74 0.93
C GLU A 338 17.43 -2.19 -0.01
N THR A 339 17.06 -1.37 -1.00
CA THR A 339 18.02 -0.61 -1.81
C THR A 339 18.54 0.64 -1.11
N GLY A 340 18.04 0.93 0.10
CA GLY A 340 18.34 2.15 0.84
C GLY A 340 17.72 3.39 0.21
N PHE A 341 16.71 3.26 -0.64
CA PHE A 341 16.00 4.40 -1.23
C PHE A 341 15.05 5.04 -0.23
N ALA A 342 14.32 4.24 0.56
CA ALA A 342 13.35 4.73 1.54
C ALA A 342 13.56 4.15 2.94
N ASP A 343 13.11 4.86 3.98
CA ASP A 343 13.13 4.36 5.36
C ASP A 343 12.11 3.24 5.57
N ARG A 344 12.38 2.30 6.48
CA ARG A 344 11.50 1.15 6.74
C ARG A 344 10.08 1.56 7.17
N SER A 345 9.90 2.71 7.80
CA SER A 345 8.57 3.23 8.19
C SER A 345 7.58 3.31 7.02
N ILE A 346 8.06 3.40 5.78
CA ILE A 346 7.18 3.38 4.59
C ILE A 346 6.43 2.05 4.42
N LEU A 347 6.89 0.96 5.03
CA LEU A 347 6.22 -0.34 4.93
C LEU A 347 4.85 -0.34 5.63
N SER A 348 4.62 0.55 6.61
CA SER A 348 3.30 0.77 7.24
C SER A 348 2.21 1.12 6.22
N THR A 349 2.59 1.75 5.10
CA THR A 349 1.66 2.10 4.02
C THR A 349 1.09 0.89 3.28
N TYR A 350 1.69 -0.30 3.42
CA TYR A 350 1.13 -1.52 2.85
C TYR A 350 -0.24 -1.81 3.46
N GLU A 351 -0.34 -1.77 4.79
CA GLU A 351 -1.61 -2.00 5.49
C GLU A 351 -2.63 -0.92 5.13
N SER A 352 -2.26 0.36 5.28
CA SER A 352 -3.21 1.46 5.09
C SER A 352 -3.77 1.53 3.66
N GLU A 353 -2.97 1.16 2.65
CA GLU A 353 -3.43 1.09 1.26
C GLU A 353 -4.24 -0.16 0.97
N ARG A 354 -3.75 -1.34 1.34
CA ARG A 354 -4.35 -2.60 0.90
C ARG A 354 -5.59 -2.96 1.71
N LYS A 355 -5.61 -2.64 3.00
CA LYS A 355 -6.78 -2.83 3.86
C LYS A 355 -7.94 -1.94 3.41
N ASP A 356 -7.69 -0.66 3.08
CA ASP A 356 -8.74 0.26 2.61
C ASP A 356 -9.41 -0.23 1.31
N ILE A 357 -8.61 -0.76 0.37
CA ILE A 357 -9.13 -1.37 -0.86
C ILE A 357 -9.94 -2.64 -0.55
N ALA A 358 -9.49 -3.47 0.39
CA ALA A 358 -10.25 -4.64 0.82
C ALA A 358 -11.57 -4.25 1.51
N GLU A 359 -11.58 -3.21 2.35
CA GLU A 359 -12.81 -2.69 2.97
C GLU A 359 -13.78 -2.15 1.92
N THR A 360 -13.27 -1.43 0.93
CA THR A 360 -14.04 -0.92 -0.20
C THR A 360 -14.64 -2.06 -1.01
N LEU A 361 -13.87 -3.13 -1.27
CA LEU A 361 -14.36 -4.34 -1.93
C LEU A 361 -15.49 -5.00 -1.14
N LEU A 362 -15.35 -5.13 0.18
CA LEU A 362 -16.39 -5.71 1.02
C LEU A 362 -17.66 -4.86 1.06
N ASN A 363 -17.51 -3.54 1.18
CA ASN A 363 -18.65 -2.61 1.13
C ASN A 363 -19.35 -2.66 -0.24
N PHE A 364 -18.56 -2.80 -1.31
CA PHE A 364 -19.08 -2.98 -2.66
C PHE A 364 -19.83 -4.31 -2.81
N ASP A 365 -19.23 -5.43 -2.41
CA ASP A 365 -19.83 -6.76 -2.49
C ASP A 365 -21.17 -6.82 -1.73
N ALA A 366 -21.29 -6.15 -0.58
CA ALA A 366 -22.54 -6.04 0.16
C ALA A 366 -23.62 -5.27 -0.63
N LYS A 367 -23.29 -4.11 -1.20
CA LYS A 367 -24.20 -3.34 -2.07
C LYS A 367 -24.60 -4.11 -3.31
N TYR A 368 -23.62 -4.78 -3.94
CA TYR A 368 -23.82 -5.58 -5.15
C TYR A 368 -24.68 -6.81 -4.86
N ALA A 369 -24.44 -7.53 -3.75
CA ALA A 369 -25.29 -8.64 -3.32
C ALA A 369 -26.73 -8.21 -3.04
N ALA A 370 -26.93 -7.03 -2.42
CA ALA A 370 -28.25 -6.46 -2.20
C ALA A 370 -28.97 -6.09 -3.52
N LEU A 371 -28.24 -5.53 -4.50
CA LEU A 371 -28.78 -5.25 -5.85
C LEU A 371 -29.24 -6.53 -6.56
N PHE A 372 -28.43 -7.60 -6.52
CA PHE A 372 -28.79 -8.91 -7.07
C PHE A 372 -30.01 -9.55 -6.40
N SER A 373 -30.31 -9.15 -5.16
CA SER A 373 -31.37 -9.77 -4.36
C SER A 373 -32.67 -8.94 -4.34
N LYS A 374 -32.63 -7.63 -4.57
CA LYS A 374 -33.78 -6.71 -4.35
C LYS A 374 -34.42 -6.14 -5.61
N ARG A 375 -33.72 -5.94 -6.73
CA ARG A 375 -34.31 -5.28 -7.91
C ARG A 375 -33.64 -5.69 -9.22
N ARG A 376 -34.45 -6.10 -10.20
CA ARG A 376 -34.03 -6.43 -11.57
C ARG A 376 -33.67 -5.13 -12.31
N PRO A 377 -32.41 -4.86 -12.66
CA PRO A 377 -32.10 -3.77 -13.58
C PRO A 377 -32.63 -4.17 -14.96
N ASN A 378 -33.55 -3.39 -15.54
CA ASN A 378 -34.00 -3.66 -16.90
C ASN A 378 -33.01 -3.05 -17.91
N ALA A 379 -33.01 -3.56 -19.15
CA ALA A 379 -32.11 -3.10 -20.21
C ALA A 379 -32.24 -1.59 -20.51
N GLY A 380 -33.35 -0.95 -20.16
CA GLY A 380 -33.60 0.48 -20.31
C GLY A 380 -32.83 1.35 -19.31
N GLU A 381 -32.79 0.97 -18.03
CA GLU A 381 -32.05 1.68 -16.97
C GLU A 381 -30.53 1.60 -17.21
N VAL A 382 -30.03 0.46 -17.70
CA VAL A 382 -28.62 0.31 -18.08
C VAL A 382 -28.31 1.09 -19.38
N SER A 383 -29.28 1.20 -20.30
CA SER A 383 -29.15 2.04 -21.49
C SER A 383 -29.19 3.55 -21.20
N ALA A 384 -29.80 4.00 -20.10
CA ALA A 384 -29.78 5.40 -19.66
C ALA A 384 -28.40 5.85 -19.16
N SER A 385 -27.59 4.93 -18.61
CA SER A 385 -26.19 5.19 -18.24
C SER A 385 -25.25 5.45 -19.43
N LYS A 386 -25.75 5.32 -20.68
CA LYS A 386 -25.00 5.53 -21.94
C LYS A 386 -24.78 7.00 -22.30
N ALA A 387 -25.47 7.95 -21.68
CA ALA A 387 -25.19 9.36 -21.94
C ALA A 387 -23.76 9.65 -21.44
N VAL A 388 -22.83 9.79 -22.38
CA VAL A 388 -21.66 10.65 -22.17
C VAL A 388 -22.26 11.97 -21.71
N ALA A 389 -21.84 12.48 -20.55
CA ALA A 389 -22.28 13.79 -20.08
C ALA A 389 -22.22 14.74 -21.28
N LYS A 390 -23.38 15.20 -21.75
CA LYS A 390 -23.41 16.49 -22.40
C LYS A 390 -22.98 17.46 -21.31
N ASP A 391 -22.14 18.41 -21.70
CA ASP A 391 -21.64 19.51 -20.87
C ASP A 391 -22.78 20.51 -20.55
N ASP A 392 -23.96 19.98 -20.17
CA ASP A 392 -25.22 20.68 -19.98
C ASP A 392 -25.67 20.50 -18.52
N GLY A 393 -24.76 20.67 -17.53
CA GLY A 393 -25.08 21.01 -16.14
C GLY A 393 -26.09 20.16 -15.33
N GLU A 394 -26.61 19.04 -15.82
CA GLU A 394 -27.55 18.17 -15.09
C GLU A 394 -26.79 17.18 -14.18
N GLU A 395 -27.20 17.12 -12.90
CA GLU A 395 -26.65 16.18 -11.93
C GLU A 395 -26.89 14.73 -12.38
N GLU A 396 -25.82 13.93 -12.48
CA GLU A 396 -25.91 12.51 -12.81
C GLU A 396 -26.78 11.76 -11.78
N ASP A 397 -27.74 10.97 -12.26
CA ASP A 397 -28.55 10.04 -11.45
C ASP A 397 -27.66 9.16 -10.56
N GLU A 398 -27.99 9.10 -9.26
CA GLU A 398 -27.26 8.35 -8.24
C GLU A 398 -27.10 6.86 -8.61
N PHE A 399 -28.09 6.29 -9.33
CA PHE A 399 -28.01 4.94 -9.87
C PHE A 399 -26.90 4.80 -10.91
N VAL A 400 -26.82 5.74 -11.86
CA VAL A 400 -25.79 5.74 -12.92
C VAL A 400 -24.40 5.93 -12.33
N LYS A 401 -24.26 6.83 -11.34
CA LYS A 401 -22.99 7.07 -10.63
C LYS A 401 -22.52 5.82 -9.87
N THR A 402 -23.44 5.18 -9.14
CA THR A 402 -23.15 3.94 -8.41
C THR A 402 -22.77 2.81 -9.35
N PHE A 403 -23.47 2.69 -10.49
CA PHE A 403 -23.20 1.68 -11.51
C PHE A 403 -21.83 1.89 -12.18
N LYS A 404 -21.49 3.11 -12.60
CA LYS A 404 -20.17 3.44 -13.19
C LYS A 404 -19.03 3.09 -12.21
N SER A 405 -19.15 3.51 -10.95
CA SER A 405 -18.18 3.21 -9.89
C SER A 405 -18.01 1.69 -9.68
N SER A 406 -19.12 0.94 -9.74
CA SER A 406 -19.12 -0.53 -9.65
C SER A 406 -18.32 -1.19 -10.77
N CYS A 407 -18.50 -0.74 -12.00
CA CYS A 407 -17.78 -1.26 -13.15
C CYS A 407 -16.28 -0.89 -13.09
N GLU A 408 -15.95 0.35 -12.72
CA GLU A 408 -14.56 0.77 -12.52
C GLU A 408 -13.87 -0.13 -11.49
N PHE A 409 -14.51 -0.33 -10.33
CA PHE A 409 -13.95 -1.13 -9.26
C PHE A 409 -13.75 -2.60 -9.66
N THR A 410 -14.77 -3.24 -10.25
CA THR A 410 -14.68 -4.65 -10.68
C THR A 410 -13.67 -4.88 -11.80
N SER A 411 -13.41 -3.89 -12.65
CA SER A 411 -12.35 -3.94 -13.67
C SER A 411 -10.93 -3.81 -13.10
N GLY A 412 -10.82 -3.36 -11.84
CA GLY A 412 -9.58 -3.02 -11.13
C GLY A 412 -9.07 -1.59 -11.37
N TYR A 413 -9.66 -0.82 -12.28
CA TYR A 413 -9.30 0.59 -12.51
C TYR A 413 -9.90 1.55 -11.48
N GLY A 414 -10.89 1.12 -10.71
CA GLY A 414 -11.47 1.88 -9.60
C GLY A 414 -10.63 1.88 -8.32
N VAL A 415 -9.49 1.18 -8.30
CA VAL A 415 -8.53 1.23 -7.18
C VAL A 415 -7.94 2.64 -7.11
N ALA A 416 -8.16 3.31 -5.98
CA ALA A 416 -7.63 4.62 -5.69
C ALA A 416 -7.11 4.63 -4.25
N TYR A 417 -5.80 4.80 -4.09
CA TYR A 417 -5.20 4.90 -2.76
C TYR A 417 -5.44 6.29 -2.16
N LYS A 418 -5.76 6.33 -0.87
CA LYS A 418 -5.86 7.57 -0.09
C LYS A 418 -4.52 8.30 -0.01
N PRO A 419 -4.53 9.62 0.29
CA PRO A 419 -3.31 10.38 0.49
C PRO A 419 -2.41 9.76 1.55
N ASN A 420 -1.11 9.70 1.24
CA ASN A 420 -0.05 9.27 2.14
C ASN A 420 1.29 9.77 1.58
N VAL A 421 2.42 9.29 2.11
CA VAL A 421 3.76 9.69 1.68
C VAL A 421 4.06 9.44 0.18
N PHE A 422 3.30 8.56 -0.48
CA PHE A 422 3.44 8.28 -1.92
C PHE A 422 2.38 8.97 -2.78
N ASN A 423 1.16 9.11 -2.26
CA ASN A 423 0.03 9.66 -3.00
C ASN A 423 -0.20 11.10 -2.55
N TRP A 424 0.31 12.05 -3.34
CA TRP A 424 0.29 13.46 -2.98
C TRP A 424 -1.14 14.02 -2.93
N ASP A 425 -1.41 14.81 -1.90
CA ASP A 425 -2.54 15.74 -1.79
C ASP A 425 -2.08 17.04 -1.10
N SER A 426 -3.01 17.97 -0.86
CA SER A 426 -2.69 19.23 -0.17
C SER A 426 -2.21 19.05 1.27
N SER A 427 -2.43 17.90 1.92
CA SER A 427 -1.93 17.58 3.26
C SER A 427 -0.47 17.09 3.25
N HIS A 428 0.03 16.61 2.11
CA HIS A 428 1.39 16.06 1.93
C HIS A 428 2.53 17.00 2.38
N PRO A 429 3.67 16.51 2.93
CA PRO A 429 4.78 17.37 3.38
C PRO A 429 5.40 18.25 2.28
N ALA A 430 5.38 17.80 1.02
CA ALA A 430 5.79 18.58 -0.15
C ALA A 430 4.71 19.61 -0.50
N LYS A 431 5.05 20.91 -0.48
CA LYS A 431 4.08 22.03 -0.52
C LYS A 431 4.27 22.99 -1.68
N SER A 432 5.16 22.69 -2.63
CA SER A 432 5.33 23.49 -3.84
C SER A 432 3.99 23.84 -4.51
N SER A 433 3.84 25.10 -4.92
CA SER A 433 2.67 25.57 -5.66
C SER A 433 2.55 25.00 -7.08
N LEU A 434 3.55 24.24 -7.53
CA LEU A 434 3.57 23.58 -8.83
C LEU A 434 2.85 22.23 -8.83
N PHE A 435 2.50 21.68 -7.66
CA PHE A 435 1.63 20.51 -7.58
C PHE A 435 0.19 20.86 -7.97
N ASN A 436 -0.60 19.84 -8.34
CA ASN A 436 -2.01 19.98 -8.71
C ASN A 436 -2.23 20.94 -9.90
N ILE A 437 -1.60 20.61 -11.03
CA ILE A 437 -1.70 21.37 -12.27
C ILE A 437 -3.18 21.61 -12.63
N PRO A 438 -3.64 22.86 -12.79
CA PRO A 438 -5.02 23.15 -13.16
C PRO A 438 -5.43 22.46 -14.45
N GLY A 439 -6.56 21.75 -14.43
CA GLY A 439 -7.12 21.05 -15.60
C GLY A 439 -6.62 19.61 -15.82
N VAL A 440 -5.62 19.15 -15.07
CA VAL A 440 -5.14 17.76 -15.15
C VAL A 440 -6.20 16.79 -14.62
N ARG A 441 -6.47 15.74 -15.39
CA ARG A 441 -7.47 14.71 -15.06
C ARG A 441 -6.88 13.53 -14.28
N LEU A 442 -5.55 13.50 -14.12
CA LEU A 442 -4.83 12.47 -13.39
C LEU A 442 -4.96 12.69 -11.88
N VAL A 443 -5.37 11.63 -11.17
CA VAL A 443 -5.61 11.66 -9.73
C VAL A 443 -4.56 10.81 -9.03
N SER A 444 -3.86 11.38 -8.04
CA SER A 444 -2.92 10.66 -7.19
C SER A 444 -3.59 9.43 -6.57
N GLY A 445 -2.86 8.31 -6.50
CA GLY A 445 -3.35 7.04 -5.99
C GLY A 445 -4.15 6.19 -6.99
N ARG A 446 -4.50 6.71 -8.18
CA ARG A 446 -5.13 5.91 -9.28
C ARG A 446 -4.09 5.41 -10.28
N ALA A 447 -4.43 4.36 -11.05
CA ALA A 447 -3.58 3.88 -12.14
C ALA A 447 -3.39 4.95 -13.24
N LEU A 448 -2.21 4.97 -13.88
CA LEU A 448 -1.97 5.84 -15.04
C LEU A 448 -2.97 5.51 -16.17
N THR A 449 -3.60 6.55 -16.73
CA THR A 449 -4.54 6.39 -17.85
C THR A 449 -3.80 5.88 -19.10
N PRO A 450 -4.30 4.81 -19.76
CA PRO A 450 -3.66 4.29 -20.97
C PRO A 450 -3.59 5.30 -22.10
N SER A 451 -2.41 5.47 -22.70
CA SER A 451 -2.16 6.47 -23.76
C SER A 451 -1.27 5.89 -24.86
N THR A 452 -1.64 6.10 -26.13
CA THR A 452 -0.84 5.66 -27.29
C THR A 452 -0.01 6.83 -27.77
N VAL A 453 1.28 6.60 -28.01
CA VAL A 453 2.23 7.62 -28.49
C VAL A 453 3.13 7.00 -29.56
N THR A 454 3.78 7.84 -30.36
CA THR A 454 4.80 7.40 -31.33
C THR A 454 6.17 7.49 -30.69
N ARG A 455 6.92 6.39 -30.60
CA ARG A 455 8.32 6.43 -30.15
C ARG A 455 9.19 7.06 -31.23
N LEU A 456 9.93 8.11 -30.90
CA LEU A 456 10.68 8.88 -31.88
C LEU A 456 11.88 8.12 -32.46
N ALA A 457 12.50 7.25 -31.66
CA ALA A 457 13.71 6.52 -32.07
C ALA A 457 13.48 5.60 -33.29
N ASP A 458 12.26 5.05 -33.45
CA ASP A 458 11.95 4.06 -34.48
C ASP A 458 10.57 4.22 -35.12
N SER A 459 9.86 5.31 -34.79
CA SER A 459 8.51 5.62 -35.29
C SER A 459 7.45 4.55 -34.97
N ASN A 460 7.70 3.66 -34.01
CA ASN A 460 6.73 2.65 -33.61
C ASN A 460 5.64 3.25 -32.74
N PHE A 461 4.40 2.80 -32.95
CA PHE A 461 3.29 3.11 -32.05
C PHE A 461 3.39 2.25 -30.81
N VAL A 462 3.42 2.90 -29.65
CA VAL A 462 3.63 2.25 -28.37
C VAL A 462 2.59 2.68 -27.35
N HIS A 463 2.45 1.89 -26.30
CA HIS A 463 1.53 2.16 -25.20
C HIS A 463 2.32 2.68 -24.01
N LEU A 464 2.18 3.96 -23.70
CA LEU A 464 3.02 4.69 -22.76
C LEU A 464 3.07 4.00 -21.38
N GLU A 465 1.94 3.45 -20.94
CA GLU A 465 1.80 2.73 -19.66
C GLU A 465 2.50 1.36 -19.62
N GLN A 466 3.01 0.87 -20.75
CA GLN A 466 3.63 -0.45 -20.92
C GLN A 466 5.10 -0.38 -21.37
N GLU A 467 5.61 0.79 -21.73
CA GLU A 467 6.96 0.94 -22.28
C GLU A 467 8.06 0.71 -21.24
N VAL A 468 7.80 1.06 -19.98
CA VAL A 468 8.73 0.76 -18.87
C VAL A 468 8.22 -0.49 -18.15
N PRO A 469 8.97 -1.61 -18.18
CA PRO A 469 8.56 -2.84 -17.52
C PRO A 469 8.50 -2.65 -16.00
N ALA A 470 7.74 -3.52 -15.33
CA ALA A 470 7.63 -3.52 -13.87
C ALA A 470 8.95 -4.03 -13.22
N ASN A 471 9.88 -3.10 -13.02
CA ASN A 471 11.26 -3.34 -12.58
C ASN A 471 11.59 -2.72 -11.20
N GLY A 472 10.58 -2.33 -10.42
CA GLY A 472 10.78 -1.73 -9.09
C GLY A 472 11.07 -0.23 -9.09
N SER A 473 11.28 0.40 -10.25
CA SER A 473 11.59 1.85 -10.34
C SER A 473 10.34 2.73 -10.36
N PHE A 474 10.43 3.94 -9.81
CA PHE A 474 9.50 5.03 -10.12
C PHE A 474 9.66 5.43 -11.60
N ARG A 475 8.60 5.96 -12.20
CA ARG A 475 8.66 6.51 -13.57
C ARG A 475 8.28 7.97 -13.55
N ILE A 476 9.00 8.77 -14.34
CA ILE A 476 8.78 10.19 -14.50
C ILE A 476 8.50 10.44 -15.97
N PHE A 477 7.25 10.78 -16.26
CA PHE A 477 6.80 11.12 -17.61
C PHE A 477 6.84 12.64 -17.76
N ILE A 478 7.72 13.13 -18.64
CA ILE A 478 7.85 14.55 -18.95
C ILE A 478 7.01 14.83 -20.19
N PHE A 479 5.85 15.45 -20.00
CA PHE A 479 5.00 15.94 -21.08
C PHE A 479 5.53 17.30 -21.52
N ALA A 480 6.42 17.27 -22.51
CA ALA A 480 7.15 18.45 -22.99
C ALA A 480 6.26 19.52 -23.63
N GLY A 481 5.01 19.23 -24.02
CA GLY A 481 4.16 20.16 -24.77
C GLY A 481 4.80 20.66 -26.06
N LYS A 482 4.42 21.86 -26.51
CA LYS A 482 4.98 22.52 -27.69
C LYS A 482 6.39 23.01 -27.39
N GLN A 483 7.38 22.27 -27.87
CA GLN A 483 8.81 22.56 -27.66
C GLN A 483 9.21 24.00 -27.98
N LYS A 484 8.60 24.66 -28.98
CA LYS A 484 8.88 26.09 -29.28
C LYS A 484 8.65 27.01 -28.07
N LYS A 485 7.75 26.65 -27.14
CA LYS A 485 7.45 27.38 -25.91
C LYS A 485 8.16 26.81 -24.69
N THR A 486 8.28 25.50 -24.60
CA THR A 486 8.79 24.80 -23.40
C THR A 486 10.29 24.49 -23.45
N LYS A 487 10.99 24.78 -24.56
CA LYS A 487 12.43 24.43 -24.75
C LYS A 487 13.30 24.86 -23.57
N LYS A 488 13.09 26.08 -23.06
CA LYS A 488 13.87 26.60 -21.92
C LYS A 488 13.56 25.84 -20.63
N ALA A 489 12.29 25.62 -20.31
CA ALA A 489 11.89 24.82 -19.15
C ALA A 489 12.43 23.38 -19.19
N ILE A 490 12.46 22.75 -20.37
CA ILE A 490 13.06 21.42 -20.55
C ILE A 490 14.58 21.45 -20.35
N ALA A 491 15.27 22.46 -20.89
CA ALA A 491 16.70 22.63 -20.70
C ALA A 491 17.06 22.89 -19.23
N ASP A 492 16.28 23.73 -18.54
CA ASP A 492 16.47 24.02 -17.12
C ASP A 492 16.18 22.78 -16.27
N LEU A 493 15.08 22.05 -16.54
CA LEU A 493 14.79 20.77 -15.87
C LEU A 493 15.96 19.81 -16.00
N ALA A 494 16.45 19.59 -17.21
CA ALA A 494 17.60 18.72 -17.47
C ALA A 494 18.86 19.15 -16.73
N ALA A 495 19.24 20.44 -16.82
CA ALA A 495 20.42 20.96 -16.12
C ALA A 495 20.29 20.83 -14.59
N ASN A 496 19.08 20.96 -14.04
CA ASN A 496 18.84 20.79 -12.62
C ASN A 496 18.80 19.31 -12.19
N LEU A 497 18.40 18.39 -13.08
CA LEU A 497 18.47 16.94 -12.85
C LEU A 497 19.92 16.45 -12.78
N GLU A 498 20.87 17.09 -13.44
CA GLU A 498 22.29 16.72 -13.40
C GLU A 498 23.02 17.21 -12.15
N LYS A 499 22.43 18.13 -11.36
CA LYS A 499 23.04 18.63 -10.11
C LYS A 499 23.24 17.49 -9.10
N GLU A 500 24.34 17.55 -8.34
CA GLU A 500 24.78 16.48 -7.42
C GLU A 500 23.70 16.01 -6.44
N ARG A 501 22.89 16.93 -5.89
CA ARG A 501 21.81 16.63 -4.93
C ARG A 501 20.41 16.53 -5.56
N SER A 502 20.30 16.43 -6.89
CA SER A 502 18.99 16.15 -7.49
C SER A 502 18.54 14.73 -7.09
N PHE A 503 17.22 14.51 -7.05
CA PHE A 503 16.67 13.16 -6.81
C PHE A 503 17.20 12.13 -7.83
N LEU A 504 17.50 12.56 -9.06
CA LEU A 504 18.02 11.68 -10.10
C LEU A 504 19.50 11.36 -9.84
N SER A 505 20.36 12.38 -9.69
CA SER A 505 21.81 12.20 -9.49
C SER A 505 22.14 11.43 -8.21
N THR A 506 21.39 11.67 -7.13
CA THR A 506 21.59 11.03 -5.82
C THR A 506 21.37 9.51 -5.87
N TYR A 507 20.48 9.07 -6.78
CA TYR A 507 20.08 7.67 -6.95
C TYR A 507 20.42 7.11 -8.34
N ARG A 508 21.22 7.84 -9.15
CA ARG A 508 21.65 7.39 -10.47
C ARG A 508 22.54 6.16 -10.30
N ARG A 509 22.25 5.09 -11.03
CA ARG A 509 23.11 3.92 -11.07
C ARG A 509 24.41 4.24 -11.79
N SER A 510 25.53 3.71 -11.29
CA SER A 510 26.88 3.93 -11.81
C SER A 510 27.17 3.23 -13.15
N ASP A 511 26.31 2.33 -13.60
CA ASP A 511 26.52 1.49 -14.79
C ASP A 511 25.80 1.96 -16.05
N ILE A 512 25.13 3.12 -16.01
CA ILE A 512 24.58 3.78 -17.21
C ILE A 512 25.67 4.66 -17.81
N ALA A 513 26.61 4.03 -18.53
CA ALA A 513 27.64 4.70 -19.31
C ALA A 513 27.17 4.88 -20.78
N GLU A 514 27.33 6.11 -21.25
CA GLU A 514 27.45 6.61 -22.63
C GLU A 514 26.79 5.79 -23.76
N THR A 515 25.71 6.35 -24.30
CA THR A 515 25.23 6.03 -25.67
C THR A 515 25.07 7.33 -26.45
N GLU A 516 25.84 7.48 -27.52
CA GLU A 516 25.69 8.55 -28.51
C GLU A 516 24.57 8.21 -29.50
N VAL A 517 23.53 9.06 -29.55
CA VAL A 517 22.69 9.26 -30.75
C VAL A 517 22.24 10.73 -30.76
N ASP A 518 22.33 11.36 -31.93
CA ASP A 518 22.03 12.77 -32.16
C ASP A 518 20.50 13.06 -32.22
N MET A 519 20.07 13.95 -31.31
CA MET A 519 18.76 14.62 -31.23
C MET A 519 19.01 16.07 -30.79
N ASP A 520 19.55 16.91 -31.68
CA ASP A 520 20.06 18.27 -31.45
C ASP A 520 19.22 19.26 -30.62
N SER A 521 17.91 19.01 -30.39
CA SER A 521 17.04 19.90 -29.61
C SER A 521 16.78 19.46 -28.15
N ILE A 522 17.19 18.25 -27.76
CA ILE A 522 16.90 17.64 -26.45
C ILE A 522 18.17 17.63 -25.58
N PRO A 523 18.10 18.06 -24.30
CA PRO A 523 19.26 18.03 -23.40
C PRO A 523 19.86 16.62 -23.18
N GLN A 524 21.16 16.54 -22.92
CA GLN A 524 21.92 15.29 -22.89
C GLN A 524 21.36 14.25 -21.90
N VAL A 525 21.10 14.60 -20.64
CA VAL A 525 20.51 13.67 -19.64
C VAL A 525 19.21 13.02 -20.09
N LEU A 526 18.43 13.66 -20.96
CA LEU A 526 17.21 13.08 -21.53
C LEU A 526 17.50 12.26 -22.81
N ARG A 527 18.51 12.66 -23.59
CA ARG A 527 18.98 11.89 -24.76
C ARG A 527 19.60 10.55 -24.39
N ASP A 528 20.20 10.43 -23.21
CA ASP A 528 20.69 9.16 -22.68
C ASP A 528 19.57 8.09 -22.65
N TYR A 529 18.30 8.53 -22.57
CA TYR A 529 17.10 7.70 -22.64
C TYR A 529 16.37 7.81 -23.99
N HIS A 530 17.08 7.94 -25.11
CA HIS A 530 16.49 8.17 -26.44
C HIS A 530 15.42 7.14 -26.87
N HIS A 531 15.52 5.88 -26.39
CA HIS A 531 14.48 4.85 -26.59
C HIS A 531 13.17 5.13 -25.83
N HIS A 532 13.13 6.15 -24.98
CA HIS A 532 11.97 6.59 -24.20
C HIS A 532 11.53 8.02 -24.53
N LEU A 533 11.86 8.50 -25.73
CA LEU A 533 11.35 9.74 -26.28
C LEU A 533 10.15 9.46 -27.20
N TYR A 534 9.05 10.17 -26.97
CA TYR A 534 7.79 9.92 -27.67
C TYR A 534 7.16 11.22 -28.19
N ALA A 535 6.45 11.12 -29.31
CA ALA A 535 5.56 12.14 -29.86
C ALA A 535 4.09 11.80 -29.55
N ASP A 536 3.33 12.83 -29.21
CA ASP A 536 1.87 12.76 -29.07
C ASP A 536 1.20 13.25 -30.35
N ASP A 537 1.31 12.46 -31.40
CA ASP A 537 0.78 12.72 -32.74
C ASP A 537 -0.26 11.68 -33.19
N ILE A 538 -0.63 10.78 -32.29
CA ILE A 538 -1.59 9.71 -32.53
C ILE A 538 -3.00 10.19 -32.16
N PRO A 539 -3.97 10.19 -33.09
CA PRO A 539 -5.37 10.45 -32.76
C PRO A 539 -5.93 9.39 -31.80
N ASP A 540 -6.64 9.82 -30.76
CA ASP A 540 -7.39 8.93 -29.86
C ASP A 540 -8.90 9.15 -30.03
N ILE A 541 -9.65 8.06 -30.19
CA ILE A 541 -11.12 8.08 -30.34
C ILE A 541 -11.85 8.72 -29.15
N ARG A 542 -11.22 8.77 -27.97
CA ARG A 542 -11.75 9.42 -26.76
C ARG A 542 -11.72 10.94 -26.85
N VAL A 543 -10.79 11.48 -27.61
CA VAL A 543 -10.56 12.92 -27.78
C VAL A 543 -10.38 13.22 -29.28
N PRO A 544 -11.41 12.95 -30.11
CA PRO A 544 -11.27 12.84 -31.56
C PRO A 544 -10.89 14.17 -32.25
N THR A 545 -11.06 15.29 -31.57
CA THR A 545 -10.72 16.64 -32.04
C THR A 545 -9.36 17.13 -31.56
N ALA A 546 -8.69 16.38 -30.67
CA ALA A 546 -7.42 16.78 -30.08
C ALA A 546 -6.26 16.65 -31.06
N LYS A 547 -5.44 17.70 -31.14
CA LYS A 547 -4.19 17.67 -31.91
C LYS A 547 -3.08 16.90 -31.19
N PHE A 548 -3.10 16.90 -29.85
CA PHE A 548 -2.20 16.17 -28.96
C PHE A 548 -3.08 15.32 -28.04
N SER A 549 -3.37 14.09 -28.48
CA SER A 549 -4.43 13.29 -27.87
C SER A 549 -4.07 12.81 -26.48
N ALA A 550 -2.82 12.40 -26.25
CA ALA A 550 -2.36 12.00 -24.93
C ALA A 550 -2.38 13.18 -23.95
N HIS A 551 -1.92 14.37 -24.35
CA HIS A 551 -1.96 15.57 -23.51
C HIS A 551 -3.40 15.94 -23.14
N GLU A 552 -4.31 16.02 -24.12
CA GLU A 552 -5.72 16.34 -23.88
C GLU A 552 -6.41 15.29 -22.99
N LYS A 553 -6.18 14.01 -23.26
CA LYS A 553 -6.75 12.89 -22.51
C LYS A 553 -6.34 12.90 -21.04
N LEU A 554 -5.09 13.25 -20.76
CA LEU A 554 -4.53 13.35 -19.41
C LEU A 554 -4.83 14.72 -18.75
N GLY A 555 -5.36 15.69 -19.51
CA GLY A 555 -5.62 17.05 -19.05
C GLY A 555 -4.36 17.92 -18.89
N ILE A 556 -3.27 17.56 -19.57
CA ILE A 556 -2.01 18.31 -19.52
C ILE A 556 -2.03 19.36 -20.64
N ASP A 557 -1.84 20.62 -20.29
CA ASP A 557 -1.81 21.73 -21.25
C ASP A 557 -0.68 21.51 -22.28
N ALA A 558 -1.04 21.37 -23.56
CA ALA A 558 -0.09 21.10 -24.62
C ALA A 558 0.86 22.28 -24.93
N GLU A 559 0.58 23.50 -24.46
CA GLU A 559 1.48 24.65 -24.57
C GLU A 559 2.48 24.72 -23.41
N LYS A 560 2.06 24.33 -22.21
CA LYS A 560 2.84 24.48 -20.97
C LYS A 560 3.56 23.20 -20.55
N GLY A 561 3.02 22.04 -20.92
CA GLY A 561 3.53 20.74 -20.50
C GLY A 561 3.32 20.45 -19.01
N GLY A 562 3.92 19.36 -18.53
CA GLY A 562 3.85 18.92 -17.15
C GLY A 562 4.70 17.68 -16.88
N VAL A 563 4.89 17.34 -15.61
CA VAL A 563 5.58 16.14 -15.17
C VAL A 563 4.61 15.26 -14.38
N VAL A 564 4.53 13.98 -14.72
CA VAL A 564 3.73 12.98 -14.00
C VAL A 564 4.67 11.94 -13.40
N VAL A 565 4.62 11.78 -12.08
CA VAL A 565 5.36 10.73 -11.37
C VAL A 565 4.43 9.55 -11.14
N THR A 566 4.85 8.35 -11.52
CA THR A 566 4.16 7.11 -11.16
C THR A 566 5.04 6.22 -10.29
N ARG A 567 4.38 5.52 -9.37
CA ARG A 567 4.98 4.54 -8.48
C ARG A 567 5.45 3.30 -9.25
N PRO A 568 6.28 2.45 -8.62
CA PRO A 568 6.68 1.17 -9.20
C PRO A 568 5.51 0.22 -9.56
N ASP A 569 4.35 0.40 -8.93
CA ASP A 569 3.10 -0.32 -9.20
C ASP A 569 2.15 0.39 -10.19
N SER A 570 2.66 1.41 -10.91
CA SER A 570 1.98 2.18 -11.96
C SER A 570 0.80 3.04 -11.50
N HIS A 571 0.68 3.32 -10.20
CA HIS A 571 -0.23 4.35 -9.69
C HIS A 571 0.42 5.73 -9.77
N ILE A 572 -0.36 6.75 -10.10
CA ILE A 572 0.06 8.15 -10.11
C ILE A 572 0.41 8.55 -8.68
N ALA A 573 1.60 9.09 -8.49
CA ALA A 573 2.11 9.54 -7.22
C ALA A 573 1.84 11.04 -7.03
N CYS A 574 2.23 11.85 -8.03
CA CYS A 574 1.98 13.28 -8.08
C CYS A 574 2.06 13.81 -9.53
N THR A 575 1.57 15.03 -9.74
CA THR A 575 1.72 15.80 -10.99
C THR A 575 2.31 17.17 -10.66
N VAL A 576 3.26 17.63 -11.48
CA VAL A 576 4.04 18.87 -11.25
C VAL A 576 4.08 19.69 -12.52
N GLN A 577 3.77 20.98 -12.44
CA GLN A 577 3.86 21.90 -13.57
C GLN A 577 5.31 22.02 -14.06
N LEU A 578 5.50 21.91 -15.37
CA LEU A 578 6.78 22.21 -16.01
C LEU A 578 6.95 23.72 -16.09
N VAL A 579 8.04 24.26 -15.55
CA VAL A 579 8.35 25.69 -15.50
C VAL A 579 9.82 25.96 -15.82
N GLU A 580 10.13 27.21 -16.22
CA GLU A 580 11.52 27.68 -16.33
C GLU A 580 12.18 27.82 -14.94
N GLY A 581 13.50 27.69 -14.90
CA GLY A 581 14.27 27.70 -13.64
C GLY A 581 14.25 26.37 -12.89
N SER A 582 14.53 26.40 -11.58
CA SER A 582 14.66 25.19 -10.76
C SER A 582 13.35 24.63 -10.23
N GLY A 583 12.25 25.39 -10.32
CA GLY A 583 11.00 25.11 -9.60
C GLY A 583 10.46 23.69 -9.81
N THR A 584 10.49 23.15 -11.03
CA THR A 584 10.04 21.78 -11.31
C THR A 584 10.89 20.74 -10.56
N VAL A 585 12.22 20.89 -10.54
CA VAL A 585 13.11 19.96 -9.82
C VAL A 585 13.02 20.16 -8.31
N ASP A 586 12.85 21.39 -7.84
CA ASP A 586 12.70 21.69 -6.41
C ASP A 586 11.42 21.03 -5.86
N ALA A 587 10.30 21.10 -6.61
CA ALA A 587 9.07 20.41 -6.26
C ALA A 587 9.24 18.88 -6.22
N LEU A 588 9.95 18.30 -7.20
CA LEU A 588 10.24 16.85 -7.22
C LEU A 588 11.16 16.43 -6.07
N ASN A 589 12.19 17.23 -5.75
CA ASN A 589 13.05 17.01 -4.59
C ASN A 589 12.24 17.06 -3.28
N GLU A 590 11.34 18.03 -3.11
CA GLU A 590 10.44 18.08 -1.96
C GLU A 590 9.57 16.81 -1.84
N TYR A 591 9.04 16.31 -2.95
CA TYR A 591 8.25 15.07 -2.98
C TYR A 591 9.09 13.86 -2.55
N PHE A 592 10.22 13.59 -3.23
CA PHE A 592 11.05 12.43 -2.93
C PHE A 592 11.69 12.50 -1.53
N ASN A 593 12.03 13.70 -1.03
CA ASN A 593 12.53 13.89 0.35
C ASN A 593 11.56 13.42 1.44
N SER A 594 10.26 13.31 1.15
CA SER A 594 9.29 12.89 2.16
C SER A 594 9.48 11.44 2.63
N PHE A 595 10.14 10.61 1.82
CA PHE A 595 10.42 9.20 2.14
C PHE A 595 11.86 8.76 1.83
N SER A 596 12.64 9.57 1.13
CA SER A 596 14.05 9.31 0.78
C SER A 596 14.96 9.29 2.00
N THR A 597 15.88 8.32 2.07
CA THR A 597 16.90 8.25 3.14
C THR A 597 18.04 9.25 2.93
N LYS A 598 18.27 9.70 1.68
CA LYS A 598 19.31 10.69 1.35
C LYS A 598 18.66 12.06 1.17
N PRO A 599 19.29 13.13 1.68
CA PRO A 599 18.77 14.49 1.48
C PRO A 599 18.89 14.92 0.03
N LEU A 600 17.81 15.48 -0.52
CA LEU A 600 17.70 15.97 -1.90
C LEU A 600 17.50 17.50 -1.92
N GLY A 601 17.98 18.16 -2.97
CA GLY A 601 17.85 19.62 -3.17
C GLY A 601 18.95 20.49 -2.54
N GLN A 602 18.84 21.82 -2.71
CA GLN A 602 19.76 22.80 -2.10
C GLN A 602 19.39 23.12 -0.64
N GLU A 603 20.39 23.43 0.20
CA GLU A 603 20.20 23.93 1.57
C GLU A 603 19.54 25.32 1.56
N SER A 604 18.21 25.35 1.57
CA SER A 604 17.43 26.49 2.04
C SER A 604 17.41 26.55 3.57
N GLN A 605 17.22 27.74 4.16
CA GLN A 605 17.00 27.88 5.61
C GLN A 605 15.84 26.99 6.13
N GLN A 606 14.84 26.71 5.29
CA GLN A 606 13.75 25.76 5.58
C GLN A 606 14.19 24.29 5.56
N SER A 607 15.15 23.91 4.72
CA SER A 607 15.72 22.55 4.75
C SER A 607 16.66 22.35 5.94
N ARG A 608 17.28 23.41 6.50
CA ARG A 608 17.91 23.33 7.83
C ARG A 608 16.90 23.03 8.95
N LEU A 609 15.69 23.59 8.88
CA LEU A 609 14.61 23.33 9.83
C LEU A 609 13.97 21.92 9.64
N ARG A 610 13.79 21.45 8.40
CA ARG A 610 13.23 20.11 8.10
C ARG A 610 14.20 18.94 8.28
N ILE A 611 15.47 19.10 7.90
CA ILE A 611 16.53 18.09 8.12
C ILE A 611 16.80 17.94 9.63
N SER A 612 16.59 19.01 10.41
CA SER A 612 16.52 18.88 11.87
C SER A 612 15.36 17.96 12.26
N LEU A 613 14.12 18.23 11.82
CA LEU A 613 12.94 17.47 12.27
C LEU A 613 12.89 15.98 11.90
N GLN A 614 13.53 15.56 10.81
CA GLN A 614 13.36 14.19 10.27
C GLN A 614 14.43 13.18 10.75
N TYR A 615 15.47 13.64 11.46
CA TYR A 615 16.51 12.80 12.10
C TYR A 615 16.78 13.19 13.56
N LEU A 616 15.82 13.85 14.21
CA LEU A 616 15.92 14.15 15.63
C LEU A 616 15.71 12.86 16.43
N LYS A 617 16.77 12.36 17.07
CA LYS A 617 16.60 11.60 18.32
C LYS A 617 16.17 12.60 19.39
N MET A 618 14.91 13.03 19.34
CA MET A 618 14.31 13.81 20.40
C MET A 618 14.18 12.92 21.63
N LEU A 619 14.75 13.36 22.74
CA LEU A 619 14.53 12.79 24.06
C LEU A 619 13.62 13.72 24.84
N SER A 620 12.64 13.18 25.52
CA SER A 620 11.79 13.92 26.46
C SER A 620 12.11 13.48 27.88
N LEU A 621 12.39 14.45 28.75
CA LEU A 621 12.35 14.25 30.20
C LEU A 621 10.89 14.24 30.63
N ILE A 622 10.43 13.13 31.22
CA ILE A 622 9.04 12.91 31.61
C ILE A 622 8.99 12.81 33.13
N LEU A 623 8.15 13.66 33.73
CA LEU A 623 7.81 13.63 35.15
C LEU A 623 6.49 12.89 35.34
N ASN A 624 6.43 12.03 36.34
CA ASN A 624 5.19 11.49 36.88
C ASN A 624 5.20 11.70 38.39
N ALA A 625 4.17 12.34 38.93
CA ALA A 625 4.03 12.68 40.34
C ALA A 625 2.54 12.80 40.70
N GLU A 626 2.22 12.59 41.97
CA GLU A 626 0.91 12.86 42.55
C GLU A 626 0.94 14.26 43.20
N LEU A 627 0.06 15.16 42.75
CA LEU A 627 -0.10 16.49 43.33
C LEU A 627 -1.37 16.53 44.17
N GLU A 628 -1.26 16.94 45.44
CA GLU A 628 -2.39 17.19 46.33
C GLU A 628 -2.38 18.65 46.75
N GLY A 629 -3.45 19.40 46.44
CA GLY A 629 -3.59 20.82 46.80
C GLY A 629 -2.68 21.80 46.05
N VAL A 630 -1.79 21.31 45.18
CA VAL A 630 -0.95 22.12 44.27
C VAL A 630 -1.17 21.75 42.80
N SER A 631 -0.98 22.74 41.93
CA SER A 631 -1.03 22.62 40.48
C SER A 631 0.11 23.43 39.84
N SER A 632 0.22 23.33 38.52
CA SER A 632 1.22 24.07 37.73
C SER A 632 2.68 23.89 38.20
N LEU A 633 3.09 22.66 38.50
CA LEU A 633 4.45 22.36 38.97
C LEU A 633 5.47 22.52 37.82
N GLN A 634 6.50 23.34 38.01
CA GLN A 634 7.56 23.57 37.02
C GLN A 634 8.88 24.01 37.68
N PRO A 635 10.04 23.83 37.02
CA PRO A 635 11.30 24.33 37.54
C PRO A 635 11.33 25.86 37.44
N THR A 636 11.94 26.52 38.42
CA THR A 636 12.20 27.97 38.37
C THR A 636 13.35 28.23 37.39
N ASP A 637 13.01 28.53 36.13
CA ASP A 637 13.95 28.58 35.00
C ASP A 637 13.83 29.89 34.20
N THR A 638 14.49 30.95 34.68
CA THR A 638 14.51 32.29 34.06
C THR A 638 15.90 32.65 33.53
N GLU A 639 16.01 33.68 32.68
CA GLU A 639 17.31 34.10 32.14
C GLU A 639 18.22 34.66 33.24
N GLU A 640 17.63 35.30 34.26
CA GLU A 640 18.33 35.81 35.45
C GLU A 640 18.68 34.72 36.47
N ASN A 641 17.90 33.64 36.52
CA ASN A 641 18.12 32.49 37.41
C ASN A 641 17.83 31.17 36.65
N PRO A 642 18.78 30.70 35.83
CA PRO A 642 18.55 29.58 34.93
C PRO A 642 18.59 28.24 35.68
N TYR A 643 17.65 27.34 35.36
CA TYR A 643 17.62 26.00 35.95
C TYR A 643 18.65 25.09 35.26
N TYR A 644 19.48 24.42 36.05
CA TYR A 644 20.52 23.52 35.56
C TYR A 644 20.04 22.07 35.56
N TYR A 645 19.66 21.58 34.39
CA TYR A 645 19.23 20.19 34.22
C TYR A 645 20.43 19.25 34.31
N THR A 646 20.38 18.33 35.28
CA THR A 646 21.51 17.46 35.64
C THR A 646 21.25 16.01 35.23
N PHE A 647 22.13 15.43 34.39
CA PHE A 647 21.94 14.10 33.80
C PHE A 647 23.16 13.19 33.90
N ARG A 648 22.92 11.88 33.83
CA ARG A 648 23.91 10.87 33.42
C ARG A 648 23.94 10.75 31.89
N VAL A 649 25.14 10.80 31.32
CA VAL A 649 25.35 10.83 29.87
C VAL A 649 26.10 9.58 29.41
N GLN A 650 25.64 8.94 28.33
CA GLN A 650 26.30 7.80 27.70
C GLN A 650 26.62 8.08 26.22
N CYS A 651 27.80 7.64 25.77
CA CYS A 651 28.21 7.74 24.38
C CYS A 651 27.53 6.69 23.49
N ASN A 652 26.87 7.08 22.41
CA ASN A 652 26.22 6.13 21.48
C ASN A 652 27.21 5.34 20.61
N SER A 653 28.47 5.79 20.51
CA SER A 653 29.47 5.13 19.64
C SER A 653 30.27 4.03 20.37
N CYS A 654 30.53 4.19 21.66
CA CYS A 654 31.37 3.25 22.42
C CYS A 654 30.78 2.86 23.78
N HIS A 655 29.59 3.37 24.11
CA HIS A 655 28.86 3.09 25.34
C HIS A 655 29.57 3.52 26.64
N GLU A 656 30.64 4.33 26.57
CA GLU A 656 31.25 4.97 27.73
C GLU A 656 30.25 5.92 28.41
N VAL A 657 30.07 5.76 29.72
CA VAL A 657 29.26 6.65 30.56
C VAL A 657 30.17 7.74 31.15
N HIS A 658 29.73 8.99 31.08
CA HIS A 658 30.47 10.10 31.66
C HIS A 658 30.66 9.87 33.18
N PRO A 659 31.89 10.01 33.72
CA PRO A 659 32.18 9.64 35.10
C PRO A 659 31.41 10.49 36.11
N ASN A 660 31.17 11.77 35.78
CA ASN A 660 30.44 12.73 36.60
C ASN A 660 29.03 12.95 36.06
N TRP A 661 28.12 13.39 36.93
CA TRP A 661 26.88 14.04 36.50
C TRP A 661 27.20 15.31 35.74
N VAL A 662 26.39 15.60 34.72
CA VAL A 662 26.58 16.73 33.83
C VAL A 662 25.37 17.64 33.95
N SER A 663 25.62 18.93 34.19
CA SER A 663 24.59 19.95 34.33
C SER A 663 24.73 20.99 33.23
N PHE A 664 23.61 21.41 32.64
CA PHE A 664 23.54 22.51 31.68
C PHE A 664 22.17 23.19 31.76
N ASN A 665 22.08 24.44 31.34
CA ASN A 665 20.82 25.19 31.29
C ASN A 665 20.41 25.51 29.84
N ARG A 666 19.17 25.97 29.66
CA ARG A 666 18.61 26.22 28.32
C ARG A 666 19.08 27.53 27.66
N PHE A 667 19.70 28.43 28.41
CA PHE A 667 20.12 29.75 27.93
C PHE A 667 21.58 29.78 27.47
N GLU A 668 22.43 28.96 28.07
CA GLU A 668 23.84 28.82 27.69
C GLU A 668 23.99 28.03 26.39
N GLN A 669 24.90 28.50 25.53
CA GLN A 669 25.25 27.88 24.26
C GLN A 669 26.77 27.76 24.15
N HIS A 670 27.24 26.62 23.65
CA HIS A 670 28.65 26.34 23.45
C HIS A 670 28.93 25.96 22.00
N GLU A 671 29.99 26.52 21.42
CA GLU A 671 30.45 26.15 20.08
C GLU A 671 30.81 24.66 20.01
N ILE A 672 30.35 23.97 18.96
CA ILE A 672 30.67 22.56 18.73
C ILE A 672 31.99 22.47 17.93
N PRO A 673 33.08 21.91 18.50
CA PRO A 673 34.36 21.82 17.80
C PRO A 673 34.27 21.07 16.47
N GLY A 674 34.68 21.74 15.38
CA GLY A 674 34.65 21.17 14.02
C GLY A 674 33.30 21.33 13.29
N SER A 675 32.35 22.06 13.88
CA SER A 675 31.05 22.41 13.29
C SER A 675 30.83 23.94 13.34
N ARG A 676 29.88 24.46 12.55
CA ARG A 676 29.43 25.87 12.60
C ARG A 676 28.22 26.09 13.53
N GLY A 677 27.93 25.15 14.41
CA GLY A 677 26.75 25.18 15.28
C GLY A 677 27.09 25.27 16.76
N GLU A 678 26.12 25.68 17.56
CA GLU A 678 26.17 25.75 19.01
C GLU A 678 25.17 24.77 19.63
N ALA A 679 25.40 24.37 20.88
CA ALA A 679 24.50 23.55 21.67
C ALA A 679 24.59 23.87 23.16
N ASN A 680 23.53 23.58 23.92
CA ASN A 680 23.51 23.78 25.38
C ASN A 680 24.50 22.88 26.12
N PHE A 681 24.84 21.72 25.55
CA PHE A 681 25.84 20.82 26.08
C PHE A 681 26.72 20.26 24.97
N VAL A 682 28.04 20.26 25.18
CA VAL A 682 29.03 19.69 24.24
C VAL A 682 30.02 18.84 25.02
N TRP A 683 30.22 17.59 24.58
CA TRP A 683 31.11 16.64 25.24
C TRP A 683 31.97 15.87 24.25
N LYS A 684 33.29 15.87 24.47
CA LYS A 684 34.22 14.99 23.76
C LYS A 684 34.45 13.71 24.55
N CYS A 685 33.96 12.59 24.05
CA CYS A 685 34.13 11.26 24.66
C CYS A 685 35.63 10.92 24.77
N ARG A 686 36.09 10.47 25.94
CA ARG A 686 37.52 10.20 26.18
C ARG A 686 37.95 8.89 25.52
N LEU A 687 37.08 7.90 25.45
CA LEU A 687 37.38 6.60 24.86
C LEU A 687 37.42 6.64 23.33
N CYS A 688 36.38 7.16 22.67
CA CYS A 688 36.31 7.18 21.20
C CYS A 688 36.72 8.51 20.55
N THR A 689 37.05 9.53 21.36
CA THR A 689 37.49 10.87 20.93
C THR A 689 36.47 11.68 20.12
N LYS A 690 35.27 11.14 19.86
CA LYS A 690 34.19 11.83 19.14
C LYS A 690 33.56 12.91 20.01
N THR A 691 33.15 13.99 19.36
CA THR A 691 32.37 15.06 19.98
C THR A 691 30.89 14.76 19.87
N HIS A 692 30.16 14.99 20.96
CA HIS A 692 28.73 14.81 21.12
C HIS A 692 28.12 16.13 21.59
N SER A 693 26.83 16.33 21.34
CA SER A 693 26.14 17.54 21.78
C SER A 693 24.70 17.27 22.16
N ALA A 694 24.12 18.11 23.01
CA ALA A 694 22.70 18.15 23.29
C ALA A 694 22.17 19.59 23.34
N SER A 695 20.98 19.83 22.77
CA SER A 695 20.33 21.14 22.76
C SER A 695 18.92 21.04 23.32
N VAL A 696 18.50 22.00 24.15
CA VAL A 696 17.13 22.13 24.62
C VAL A 696 16.27 22.70 23.48
N VAL A 697 15.24 21.97 23.09
CA VAL A 697 14.36 22.31 21.96
C VAL A 697 13.03 22.90 22.44
N ALA A 698 12.51 22.40 23.56
CA ALA A 698 11.29 22.90 24.18
C ALA A 698 11.28 22.63 25.69
N GLY A 699 10.55 23.46 26.42
CA GLY A 699 10.41 23.42 27.88
C GLY A 699 11.05 24.64 28.59
N PRO A 700 10.91 24.72 29.93
CA PRO A 700 10.19 23.77 30.75
C PRO A 700 8.68 23.83 30.51
N HIS A 701 8.05 22.67 30.41
CA HIS A 701 6.60 22.52 30.38
C HIS A 701 6.10 22.33 31.80
N THR A 702 4.96 22.94 32.09
CA THR A 702 4.29 22.83 33.38
C THR A 702 3.60 21.47 33.53
N PHE A 703 3.80 20.82 34.68
CA PHE A 703 3.11 19.59 35.06
C PHE A 703 1.77 19.91 35.73
N GLU A 704 0.69 19.34 35.21
CA GLU A 704 -0.68 19.54 35.71
C GLU A 704 -1.34 18.24 36.14
N VAL A 705 -2.37 18.30 36.98
CA VAL A 705 -3.13 17.11 37.37
C VAL A 705 -4.00 16.62 36.20
N ASP A 706 -3.76 15.41 35.69
CA ASP A 706 -4.55 14.79 34.61
C ASP A 706 -4.80 13.30 34.91
N GLU A 707 -6.01 12.96 35.34
CA GLU A 707 -6.43 11.58 35.71
C GLU A 707 -6.27 10.56 34.57
N LYS A 708 -6.09 11.00 33.31
CA LYS A 708 -5.96 10.13 32.14
C LYS A 708 -4.51 9.89 31.69
N LYS A 709 -3.53 10.62 32.22
CA LYS A 709 -2.13 10.55 31.74
C LYS A 709 -1.17 10.05 32.82
N LYS A 710 -0.47 8.94 32.54
CA LYS A 710 0.71 8.52 33.30
C LYS A 710 1.94 9.24 32.74
N GLY A 711 2.40 10.28 33.41
CA GLY A 711 3.58 11.06 33.06
C GLY A 711 3.38 12.17 32.01
N GLN A 712 4.03 13.32 32.22
CA GLN A 712 4.01 14.48 31.33
C GLN A 712 5.43 14.94 31.01
N LYS A 713 5.63 15.45 29.79
CA LYS A 713 6.93 15.97 29.35
C LYS A 713 7.24 17.27 30.07
N ILE A 714 8.44 17.39 30.61
CA ILE A 714 8.98 18.61 31.23
C ILE A 714 9.96 19.31 30.30
N LEU A 715 10.86 18.55 29.66
CA LEU A 715 11.93 19.11 28.82
C LEU A 715 12.11 18.25 27.57
N GLU A 716 12.39 18.87 26.44
CA GLU A 716 12.66 18.18 25.16
C GLU A 716 14.05 18.54 24.66
N LEU A 717 14.84 17.51 24.30
CA LEU A 717 16.27 17.60 24.00
C LEU A 717 16.58 17.00 22.62
N ASP A 718 17.34 17.72 21.79
CA ASP A 718 18.02 17.21 20.58
C ASP A 718 19.38 16.65 20.99
N CYS A 719 19.58 15.34 20.91
CA CYS A 719 20.82 14.69 21.28
C CYS A 719 21.57 14.13 20.06
N ARG A 720 22.85 14.52 19.89
CA ARG A 720 23.73 14.07 18.81
C ARG A 720 24.90 13.26 19.34
N GLY A 721 24.86 11.95 19.08
CA GLY A 721 25.95 11.02 19.41
C GLY A 721 26.05 10.60 20.88
N LEU A 722 25.16 11.10 21.74
CA LEU A 722 24.99 10.71 23.13
C LEU A 722 23.53 10.36 23.44
N GLU A 723 23.30 9.78 24.61
CA GLU A 723 21.98 9.65 25.22
C GLU A 723 22.04 9.97 26.72
N PHE A 724 20.96 10.51 27.26
CA PHE A 724 20.80 10.71 28.70
C PHE A 724 20.09 9.50 29.30
N THR A 725 20.61 8.99 30.40
CA THR A 725 20.17 7.72 31.01
C THR A 725 19.45 7.92 32.33
N GLU A 726 19.84 8.93 33.09
CA GLU A 726 19.22 9.29 34.38
C GLU A 726 19.16 10.82 34.50
N PHE A 727 18.15 11.32 35.20
CA PHE A 727 17.97 12.74 35.53
C PHE A 727 18.00 12.92 37.05
N LYS A 728 18.61 14.01 37.49
CA LYS A 728 18.67 14.43 38.89
C LYS A 728 17.98 15.80 39.02
N PRO A 729 16.85 15.90 39.75
CA PRO A 729 16.05 17.12 39.85
C PRO A 729 16.67 18.14 40.83
N ASP A 730 17.96 18.44 40.67
CA ASP A 730 18.66 19.41 41.51
C ASP A 730 18.25 20.84 41.15
N GLY A 731 17.71 21.59 42.10
CA GLY A 731 17.35 23.01 41.93
C GLY A 731 15.95 23.32 42.42
N GLU A 732 15.58 24.59 42.38
CA GLU A 732 14.29 25.08 42.89
C GLU A 732 13.16 24.88 41.89
N TRP A 733 12.03 24.39 42.40
CA TRP A 733 10.77 24.28 41.68
C TRP A 733 9.74 25.24 42.27
N GLU A 734 8.71 25.52 41.47
CA GLU A 734 7.57 26.33 41.86
C GLU A 734 6.26 25.65 41.47
N ALA A 735 5.23 25.89 42.29
CA ALA A 735 3.87 25.43 42.08
C ALA A 735 2.88 26.46 42.60
N LYS A 736 1.58 26.25 42.36
CA LYS A 736 0.51 27.11 42.88
C LYS A 736 -0.51 26.28 43.63
N GLY A 737 -1.04 26.82 44.74
CA GLY A 737 -2.19 26.22 45.42
C GLY A 737 -3.37 26.12 44.45
N THR A 738 -3.99 24.94 44.36
CA THR A 738 -5.00 24.63 43.34
C THR A 738 -6.19 25.59 43.40
N ASP A 739 -6.67 25.88 44.61
CA ASP A 739 -7.86 26.73 44.81
C ASP A 739 -7.52 28.17 45.21
N SER A 740 -6.38 28.39 45.86
CA SER A 740 -5.95 29.69 46.39
C SER A 740 -5.09 30.51 45.42
N SER A 741 -4.48 29.84 44.43
CA SER A 741 -3.37 30.38 43.63
C SER A 741 -2.20 30.92 44.47
N THR A 742 -2.03 30.47 45.72
CA THR A 742 -0.87 30.78 46.57
C THR A 742 0.39 30.28 45.88
N PRO A 743 1.41 31.14 45.64
CA PRO A 743 2.65 30.69 45.03
C PRO A 743 3.51 29.94 46.05
N PHE A 744 3.93 28.73 45.70
CA PHE A 744 4.94 27.96 46.41
C PHE A 744 6.22 28.02 45.59
N THR A 745 7.31 28.51 46.19
CA THR A 745 8.62 28.68 45.54
C THR A 745 9.70 28.00 46.37
N GLY A 746 10.77 27.54 45.74
CA GLY A 746 11.86 26.86 46.46
C GLY A 746 11.52 25.41 46.82
N ILE A 747 10.65 24.77 46.03
CA ILE A 747 10.28 23.37 46.18
C ILE A 747 11.50 22.50 45.82
N ASP A 748 11.94 21.65 46.75
CA ASP A 748 13.03 20.68 46.53
C ASP A 748 12.43 19.29 46.25
N LEU A 749 12.68 18.76 45.06
CA LEU A 749 12.17 17.45 44.63
C LEU A 749 13.23 16.34 44.74
N SER A 750 14.40 16.63 45.31
CA SER A 750 15.52 15.69 45.39
C SER A 750 15.27 14.51 46.34
N GLU A 751 14.42 14.69 47.35
CA GLU A 751 14.02 13.63 48.30
C GLU A 751 12.84 12.78 47.81
N GLY A 752 12.24 13.12 46.67
CA GLY A 752 11.15 12.36 46.04
C GLY A 752 9.75 12.65 46.60
N GLU A 753 9.65 13.51 47.62
CA GLU A 753 8.40 14.02 48.17
C GLU A 753 8.58 15.44 48.73
N TRP A 754 7.51 16.23 48.75
CA TRP A 754 7.49 17.58 49.31
C TRP A 754 6.12 17.88 49.95
N TYR A 755 6.13 18.59 51.08
CA TYR A 755 4.93 18.95 51.84
C TYR A 755 5.02 20.41 52.32
N ASP A 756 3.90 21.12 52.31
CA ASP A 756 3.75 22.45 52.88
C ASP A 756 2.27 22.69 53.26
N TYR A 757 1.93 23.88 53.73
CA TYR A 757 0.57 24.23 54.15
C TYR A 757 0.09 25.51 53.47
N ASP A 758 -1.04 25.43 52.76
CA ASP A 758 -1.65 26.60 52.14
C ASP A 758 -2.48 27.37 53.18
N GLU A 759 -1.91 28.42 53.77
CA GLU A 759 -2.62 29.24 54.76
C GLU A 759 -3.92 29.87 54.22
N LYS A 760 -4.03 30.11 52.91
CA LYS A 760 -5.22 30.74 52.32
C LYS A 760 -6.34 29.72 52.06
N ALA A 761 -5.99 28.49 51.66
CA ALA A 761 -6.96 27.42 51.47
C ALA A 761 -7.28 26.67 52.79
N GLY A 762 -6.39 26.76 53.77
CA GLY A 762 -6.52 26.08 55.07
C GLY A 762 -6.32 24.57 54.98
N GLU A 763 -5.48 24.11 54.06
CA GLU A 763 -5.22 22.68 53.81
C GLU A 763 -3.72 22.40 53.62
N GLU A 764 -3.32 21.15 53.86
CA GLU A 764 -1.97 20.66 53.59
C GLU A 764 -1.82 20.39 52.09
N VAL A 765 -0.68 20.77 51.51
CA VAL A 765 -0.34 20.53 50.12
C VAL A 765 0.86 19.61 50.02
N SER A 766 0.88 18.73 49.02
CA SER A 766 2.01 17.82 48.84
C SER A 766 2.26 17.40 47.38
N ILE A 767 3.49 16.97 47.13
CA ILE A 767 3.95 16.35 45.88
C ILE A 767 4.58 15.01 46.26
N LYS A 768 4.05 13.91 45.75
CA LYS A 768 4.45 12.54 46.12
C LYS A 768 4.70 11.66 44.89
N GLU A 769 5.25 10.47 45.11
CA GLU A 769 5.44 9.43 44.08
C GLU A 769 6.20 9.93 42.84
N ILE A 770 7.19 10.80 43.07
CA ILE A 770 7.95 11.45 42.00
C ILE A 770 8.82 10.42 41.28
N THR A 771 8.58 10.25 39.99
CA THR A 771 9.34 9.38 39.10
C THR A 771 9.75 10.11 37.83
N TRP A 772 11.03 9.97 37.48
CA TRP A 772 11.62 10.57 36.30
C TRP A 772 11.94 9.49 35.26
N SER A 773 11.57 9.73 34.01
CA SER A 773 11.94 8.86 32.90
C SER A 773 12.40 9.67 31.70
N ILE A 774 13.29 9.08 30.91
CA ILE A 774 13.81 9.68 29.67
C ILE A 774 13.29 8.83 28.52
N GLY A 775 12.32 9.38 27.78
CA GLY A 775 11.59 8.69 26.70
C GLY A 775 11.88 9.27 25.32
N ARG A 776 11.55 8.52 24.27
CA ARG A 776 11.56 8.98 22.87
C ARG A 776 10.15 9.27 22.39
#